data_AF-A0A317SMY5-F1
#
_entry.id   AF-A0A317SMY5-F1
#
_cell.length_a   1.000
_cell.length_b   1.000
_cell.length_c   1.000
_cell.angle_alpha   90.00
_cell.angle_beta   90.00
_cell.angle_gamma   90.00
#
_symmetry.space_group_name_H-M   'P 1'
#
loop_
_entity.id
_entity.type
_entity.pdbx_description
1 polymer ?
#
loop_
_entity_poly.entity_id
_entity_poly.type
_entity_poly.pdbx_seq_one_letter_code
_entity_poly.pdbx_strand_id
1 'polypeptide(L)'
;MSVATMLAPSARNSTSSTSSSFVPVTRQNTVGSDGAPRSVRASKRYSVTALYLSMSAQDKDMEIEDELARVQKTLRDLKSRISSQSKKNFVLEKDVRYLDSRIALLIQNRMALEEQNEVASHFDESSELQEGTFPDDRKTQQYGNLFFLLQSEPRHIAALCRLVSMAEIDSLLQTVMFTIYGNQYESREEHLLLTMFQSVLSAQFDTTPEYSSLLRANTPVSRMMTTYTRRGPGQSYLKVVLAKQINNLIELKDLNLEINPLKVYERMVKNVEEDTGTLPANMPRSVSAEEAAENLQVQAIIEPRLTMLMELANTFLSTIIDNINETPYGIRWICKQIRSLTRRKYPDAKDNVICTLIGGFFFLRFLNPAIVTPRSYMLIDNIPSEHPRRTLTLIAKMLQNLANKPSYSKEPYMAKLSPFVTANKNRISKFLNDLCEVGDFYESLEMDNYVALSKKDLELNITLNEVYATHNLLEKHAKELGRDTEHLTILLQELGPAPPQVPRKENRAIILPLFSRWESALDDLSAALDITQEDVYFMEAKSIFVQLLRTLPPISAAVRRPLNLQKIADVAATTKDIGTFRKGMRGLELLNQLKELGVISEADGYQILREEVEQELVHLGSLKEKVTEESLKLDEVYKTIRDHNAYLVSQLETYKSYLHNVRSQSEGKQRGKQQKQHVLGPYKFTHQQLEKEGVIQKSNVPDNRRANIFFTITSPTPGTFVISLHYKGRNRGLLELDLKLDDLLEMQQNNHDELDLEYVQFNVPKVLALLNKRFARKKW
;
A
#
# COMPACT_ATOMS: atom_id res chain seq x y z
N MET A 1 -12.61 77.06 36.42
CA MET A 1 -12.39 76.93 37.87
C MET A 1 -12.48 75.44 38.20
N SER A 2 -11.35 74.72 38.23
CA SER A 2 -10.52 74.41 39.44
C SER A 2 -11.01 73.12 40.11
N VAL A 3 -10.24 72.06 40.39
CA VAL A 3 -8.78 71.80 40.42
C VAL A 3 -8.51 70.29 40.18
N ALA A 4 -7.32 69.99 39.64
CA ALA A 4 -6.69 68.69 39.38
C ALA A 4 -6.44 67.80 40.62
N THR A 5 -6.10 66.51 40.40
CA THR A 5 -4.81 65.90 40.80
C THR A 5 -4.57 64.57 40.04
N MET A 6 -3.34 64.36 39.54
CA MET A 6 -2.82 63.13 38.93
C MET A 6 -2.52 62.04 39.96
N LEU A 7 -2.40 60.77 39.53
CA LEU A 7 -1.23 59.90 39.78
C LEU A 7 -1.34 58.56 39.00
N ALA A 8 -0.21 58.12 38.47
CA ALA A 8 -0.01 57.00 37.54
C ALA A 8 -0.10 55.59 38.17
N PRO A 9 -0.19 54.51 37.35
CA PRO A 9 0.26 53.19 37.75
C PRO A 9 1.55 52.76 37.05
N SER A 10 2.38 52.07 37.83
CA SER A 10 3.73 51.60 37.57
C SER A 10 3.82 50.48 36.53
N ALA A 11 4.91 50.51 35.76
CA ALA A 11 5.31 49.47 34.81
C ALA A 11 5.72 48.16 35.51
N ARG A 12 5.44 47.01 34.86
CA ARG A 12 6.28 45.80 34.94
C ARG A 12 6.06 44.90 33.71
N ASN A 13 7.20 44.41 33.21
CA ASN A 13 7.44 43.77 31.92
C ASN A 13 6.70 42.45 31.71
N SER A 14 6.21 42.27 30.49
CA SER A 14 5.80 41.00 29.89
C SER A 14 7.03 40.22 29.39
N THR A 15 7.17 38.98 29.84
CA THR A 15 7.95 37.93 29.14
C THR A 15 7.07 36.70 29.03
N SER A 16 6.60 36.43 27.81
CA SER A 16 5.82 35.25 27.46
C SER A 16 6.76 34.09 27.13
N SER A 17 6.66 33.00 27.89
CA SER A 17 7.21 31.69 27.53
C SER A 17 6.04 30.72 27.38
N THR A 18 5.71 30.39 26.14
CA THR A 18 4.72 29.36 25.78
C THR A 18 5.42 28.00 25.77
N SER A 19 5.23 27.22 26.84
CA SER A 19 5.49 25.78 26.87
C SER A 19 4.16 25.06 26.63
N SER A 20 4.03 24.35 25.51
CA SER A 20 2.88 23.52 25.19
C SER A 20 3.08 22.12 25.77
N SER A 21 2.64 21.91 27.00
CA SER A 21 2.55 20.58 27.60
C SER A 21 1.25 19.89 27.14
N PHE A 22 1.44 18.79 26.41
CA PHE A 22 0.39 17.86 26.04
C PHE A 22 -0.09 17.11 27.29
N VAL A 23 -1.35 17.30 27.69
CA VAL A 23 -2.00 16.54 28.78
C VAL A 23 -2.87 15.46 28.12
N PRO A 24 -2.73 14.16 28.48
CA PRO A 24 -3.60 13.11 27.97
C PRO A 24 -5.04 13.36 28.44
N VAL A 25 -5.99 13.27 27.50
CA VAL A 25 -7.42 13.45 27.79
C VAL A 25 -7.89 12.31 28.70
N THR A 26 -8.13 12.63 29.98
CA THR A 26 -8.88 11.77 30.89
C THR A 26 -10.36 11.75 30.47
N ARG A 27 -10.89 10.56 30.20
CA ARG A 27 -12.30 10.33 29.83
C ARG A 27 -13.22 10.74 31.00
N GLN A 28 -14.06 11.76 30.79
CA GLN A 28 -15.23 12.01 31.64
C GLN A 28 -16.38 11.11 31.20
N ASN A 29 -16.73 10.14 32.05
CA ASN A 29 -17.96 9.35 31.93
C ASN A 29 -19.16 10.24 32.25
N THR A 30 -20.08 10.39 31.30
CA THR A 30 -21.41 11.00 31.53
C THR A 30 -22.26 10.05 32.38
N VAL A 31 -22.54 10.43 33.61
CA VAL A 31 -23.43 9.71 34.54
C VAL A 31 -24.88 10.06 34.23
N GLY A 32 -25.66 9.09 33.78
CA GLY A 32 -27.12 9.13 33.79
C GLY A 32 -27.65 8.34 34.99
N SER A 33 -28.44 8.98 35.84
CA SER A 33 -29.12 8.35 36.96
C SER A 33 -30.36 7.59 36.48
N ASP A 34 -30.38 6.28 36.69
CA ASP A 34 -31.59 5.58 37.18
C ASP A 34 -31.24 4.16 37.58
N GLY A 35 -31.76 3.76 38.74
CA GLY A 35 -31.52 2.45 39.37
C GLY A 35 -32.16 1.32 38.58
N ALA A 36 -31.34 0.59 37.83
CA ALA A 36 -31.68 -0.70 37.24
C ALA A 36 -30.63 -1.74 37.66
N PRO A 37 -31.02 -2.94 38.15
CA PRO A 37 -30.06 -3.95 38.58
C PRO A 37 -29.45 -4.64 37.35
N ARG A 38 -28.11 -4.64 37.27
CA ARG A 38 -27.29 -5.58 36.46
C ARG A 38 -27.49 -5.59 34.93
N SER A 39 -27.55 -4.42 34.27
CA SER A 39 -27.43 -4.33 32.79
C SER A 39 -26.00 -4.64 32.24
N VAL A 40 -25.04 -4.99 33.11
CA VAL A 40 -23.59 -5.03 32.83
C VAL A 40 -23.05 -6.49 32.70
N ARG A 41 -23.90 -7.50 32.53
CA ARG A 41 -23.48 -8.93 32.43
C ARG A 41 -23.12 -9.42 31.02
N ALA A 42 -23.40 -8.64 29.96
CA ALA A 42 -23.36 -9.12 28.57
C ALA A 42 -22.00 -8.99 27.84
N SER A 43 -21.05 -8.20 28.35
CA SER A 43 -19.68 -8.06 27.80
C SER A 43 -18.65 -8.98 28.50
N LYS A 44 -19.06 -9.67 29.57
CA LYS A 44 -18.18 -10.19 30.64
C LYS A 44 -17.61 -11.60 30.44
N ARG A 45 -17.67 -12.16 29.22
CA ARG A 45 -17.02 -13.44 28.84
C ARG A 45 -16.13 -13.34 27.59
N TYR A 46 -15.96 -12.16 27.01
CA TYR A 46 -15.43 -12.02 25.64
C TYR A 46 -13.97 -12.45 25.46
N SER A 47 -13.18 -12.54 26.52
CA SER A 47 -11.76 -12.84 26.40
C SER A 47 -11.25 -13.89 27.37
N VAL A 48 -12.08 -14.66 28.08
CA VAL A 48 -11.57 -15.70 29.02
C VAL A 48 -10.56 -16.65 28.35
N THR A 49 -10.66 -16.73 27.03
CA THR A 49 -9.78 -17.42 26.09
C THR A 49 -8.49 -16.65 25.72
N ALA A 50 -8.50 -15.31 25.59
CA ALA A 50 -7.26 -14.51 25.67
C ALA A 50 -6.59 -14.67 27.05
N LEU A 51 -7.44 -14.87 28.06
CA LEU A 51 -7.14 -14.96 29.48
C LEU A 51 -6.53 -16.30 29.91
N TYR A 52 -6.56 -17.35 29.09
CA TYR A 52 -5.70 -18.52 29.30
C TYR A 52 -4.51 -18.58 28.31
N LEU A 53 -4.62 -17.94 27.14
CA LEU A 53 -3.56 -17.86 26.14
C LEU A 53 -2.39 -16.95 26.54
N SER A 54 -2.53 -16.07 27.54
CA SER A 54 -1.42 -15.44 28.25
C SER A 54 -0.78 -16.35 29.32
N MET A 55 -1.50 -17.38 29.78
CA MET A 55 -1.14 -18.17 30.98
C MET A 55 -0.41 -19.50 30.71
N SER A 56 -0.23 -19.91 29.46
CA SER A 56 0.47 -21.19 29.12
C SER A 56 1.74 -21.01 28.30
N ALA A 57 2.27 -19.78 28.16
CA ALA A 57 3.51 -19.47 27.45
C ALA A 57 4.80 -20.11 28.06
N GLN A 58 4.67 -21.01 29.05
CA GLN A 58 5.76 -21.83 29.61
C GLN A 58 5.57 -23.35 29.45
N ASP A 59 4.38 -23.86 29.13
CA ASP A 59 4.16 -25.31 28.98
C ASP A 59 4.44 -25.75 27.53
N LYS A 60 5.73 -25.76 27.17
CA LYS A 60 6.24 -26.23 25.87
C LYS A 60 5.92 -27.70 25.55
N ASP A 61 5.33 -28.46 26.48
CA ASP A 61 5.37 -29.92 26.37
C ASP A 61 4.07 -30.61 25.99
N MET A 62 2.88 -29.97 25.96
CA MET A 62 1.64 -30.69 25.63
C MET A 62 0.65 -29.86 24.80
N GLU A 63 0.99 -29.63 23.52
CA GLU A 63 0.03 -29.20 22.51
C GLU A 63 -1.16 -30.17 22.52
N ILE A 64 -2.35 -29.66 22.80
CA ILE A 64 -3.58 -30.43 22.61
C ILE A 64 -3.70 -30.67 21.10
N GLU A 65 -3.47 -31.91 20.65
CA GLU A 65 -3.71 -32.34 19.26
C GLU A 65 -5.21 -32.44 18.95
N ASP A 66 -5.94 -31.34 19.11
CA ASP A 66 -7.34 -31.26 18.69
C ASP A 66 -7.45 -30.77 17.24
N GLU A 67 -8.50 -31.20 16.56
CA GLU A 67 -8.82 -30.87 15.18
C GLU A 67 -8.89 -29.35 14.96
N LEU A 68 -9.47 -28.59 15.90
CA LEU A 68 -9.50 -27.12 15.84
C LEU A 68 -8.09 -26.50 15.90
N ALA A 69 -7.19 -27.03 16.73
CA ALA A 69 -5.82 -26.54 16.83
C ALA A 69 -5.04 -26.83 15.53
N ARG A 70 -5.26 -28.00 14.92
CA ARG A 70 -4.71 -28.35 13.61
C ARG A 70 -5.20 -27.38 12.52
N VAL A 71 -6.51 -27.11 12.46
CA VAL A 71 -7.11 -26.18 11.48
C VAL A 71 -6.60 -24.75 11.69
N GLN A 72 -6.43 -24.29 12.94
CA GLN A 72 -5.84 -22.98 13.23
C GLN A 72 -4.36 -22.89 12.84
N LYS A 73 -3.59 -23.96 13.05
CA LYS A 73 -2.19 -24.04 12.62
C LYS A 73 -2.07 -23.99 11.10
N THR A 74 -2.88 -24.77 10.38
CA THR A 74 -2.90 -24.72 8.90
C THR A 74 -3.32 -23.35 8.39
N LEU A 75 -4.29 -22.69 9.04
CA LEU A 75 -4.69 -21.33 8.69
C LEU A 75 -3.54 -20.33 8.90
N ARG A 76 -2.82 -20.43 10.01
CA ARG A 76 -1.65 -19.56 10.30
C ARG A 76 -0.54 -19.76 9.26
N ASP A 77 -0.22 -21.02 8.93
CA ASP A 77 0.78 -21.35 7.92
C ASP A 77 0.37 -20.84 6.53
N LEU A 78 -0.92 -20.95 6.18
CA LEU A 78 -1.48 -20.42 4.94
C LEU A 78 -1.37 -18.88 4.88
N LYS A 79 -1.73 -18.17 5.96
CA LYS A 79 -1.57 -16.71 6.06
C LYS A 79 -0.12 -16.28 5.86
N SER A 80 0.83 -16.98 6.50
CA SER A 80 2.28 -16.73 6.35
C SER A 80 2.75 -16.95 4.90
N ARG A 81 2.34 -18.07 4.27
CA ARG A 81 2.66 -18.35 2.85
C ARG A 81 2.09 -17.30 1.90
N ILE A 82 0.86 -16.84 2.14
CA ILE A 82 0.23 -15.77 1.37
C ILE A 82 1.03 -14.46 1.49
N SER A 83 1.44 -14.10 2.70
CA SER A 83 2.25 -12.90 2.94
C SER A 83 3.60 -12.96 2.20
N SER A 84 4.34 -14.07 2.36
CA SER A 84 5.61 -14.29 1.67
C SER A 84 5.47 -14.24 0.14
N GLN A 85 4.44 -14.91 -0.41
CA GLN A 85 4.18 -14.89 -1.84
C GLN A 85 3.76 -13.50 -2.35
N SER A 86 2.95 -12.77 -1.57
CA SER A 86 2.54 -11.39 -1.90
C SER A 86 3.75 -10.45 -1.97
N LYS A 87 4.70 -10.58 -1.03
CA LYS A 87 5.96 -9.83 -1.05
C LYS A 87 6.77 -10.13 -2.31
N LYS A 88 6.91 -11.41 -2.71
CA LYS A 88 7.59 -11.81 -3.96
C LYS A 88 6.92 -11.19 -5.19
N ASN A 89 5.59 -11.25 -5.28
CA ASN A 89 4.84 -10.68 -6.40
C ASN A 89 5.02 -9.18 -6.51
N PHE A 90 5.00 -8.46 -5.39
CA PHE A 90 5.19 -7.01 -5.39
C PHE A 90 6.56 -6.60 -5.94
N VAL A 91 7.62 -7.32 -5.54
CA VAL A 91 8.98 -7.07 -6.05
C VAL A 91 9.05 -7.33 -7.55
N LEU A 92 8.52 -8.47 -8.01
CA LEU A 92 8.48 -8.79 -9.45
C LEU A 92 7.68 -7.76 -10.24
N GLU A 93 6.57 -7.27 -9.70
CA GLU A 93 5.75 -6.27 -10.35
C GLU A 93 6.45 -4.90 -10.43
N LYS A 94 7.24 -4.55 -9.41
CA LYS A 94 8.12 -3.36 -9.46
C LYS A 94 9.16 -3.53 -10.56
N ASP A 95 9.80 -4.69 -10.63
CA ASP A 95 10.83 -4.98 -11.64
C ASP A 95 10.23 -5.00 -13.07
N VAL A 96 9.04 -5.58 -13.25
CA VAL A 96 8.28 -5.53 -14.52
C VAL A 96 7.97 -4.09 -14.92
N ARG A 97 7.47 -3.26 -14.00
CA ARG A 97 7.19 -1.83 -14.29
C ARG A 97 8.43 -1.04 -14.64
N TYR A 98 9.54 -1.32 -13.96
CA TYR A 98 10.83 -0.71 -14.27
C TYR A 98 11.28 -1.06 -15.69
N LEU A 99 11.19 -2.34 -16.06
CA LEU A 99 11.51 -2.82 -17.40
C LEU A 99 10.57 -2.27 -18.46
N ASP A 100 9.26 -2.18 -18.20
CA ASP A 100 8.29 -1.58 -19.11
C ASP A 100 8.65 -0.13 -19.43
N SER A 101 8.98 0.65 -18.40
CA SER A 101 9.40 2.05 -18.56
C SER A 101 10.69 2.15 -19.37
N ARG A 102 11.70 1.34 -19.05
CA ARG A 102 12.99 1.36 -19.73
C ARG A 102 12.87 0.84 -21.17
N ILE A 103 12.12 -0.23 -21.43
CA ILE A 103 11.87 -0.75 -22.78
C ILE A 103 11.10 0.25 -23.63
N ALA A 104 10.10 0.95 -23.08
CA ALA A 104 9.41 2.01 -23.80
C ALA A 104 10.37 3.14 -24.23
N LEU A 105 11.29 3.54 -23.35
CA LEU A 105 12.34 4.51 -23.64
C LEU A 105 13.36 3.98 -24.66
N LEU A 106 13.75 2.70 -24.55
CA LEU A 106 14.65 2.00 -25.47
C LEU A 106 14.08 1.93 -26.90
N ILE A 107 12.76 1.72 -27.02
CA ILE A 107 12.04 1.71 -28.30
C ILE A 107 12.00 3.12 -28.91
N GLN A 108 11.80 4.16 -28.10
CA GLN A 108 11.73 5.54 -28.58
C GLN A 108 13.09 6.09 -29.06
N ASN A 109 14.21 5.73 -28.43
CA ASN A 109 15.50 6.39 -28.65
C ASN A 109 16.55 5.61 -29.46
N ARG A 110 16.23 4.44 -30.05
CA ARG A 110 17.14 3.65 -30.94
C ARG A 110 18.62 3.65 -30.50
N MET A 111 18.85 3.07 -29.32
CA MET A 111 20.02 2.33 -28.82
C MET A 111 21.42 2.98 -28.70
N ALA A 112 21.88 3.03 -27.44
CA ALA A 112 23.28 2.88 -26.99
C ALA A 112 23.49 1.48 -26.32
N LEU A 113 24.70 0.93 -26.40
CA LEU A 113 25.06 -0.44 -25.98
C LEU A 113 25.14 -0.66 -24.45
N GLU A 114 25.31 0.40 -23.67
CA GLU A 114 25.41 0.31 -22.20
C GLU A 114 24.04 0.05 -21.53
N GLU A 115 22.96 0.67 -22.02
CA GLU A 115 21.59 0.44 -21.50
C GLU A 115 21.14 -1.02 -21.70
N GLN A 116 21.65 -1.69 -22.74
CA GLN A 116 21.41 -3.12 -22.99
C GLN A 116 22.04 -4.01 -21.91
N ASN A 117 23.20 -3.62 -21.37
CA ASN A 117 23.91 -4.40 -20.36
C ASN A 117 23.34 -4.18 -18.94
N GLU A 118 22.87 -2.98 -18.61
CA GLU A 118 22.17 -2.71 -17.34
C GLU A 118 20.81 -3.43 -17.26
N VAL A 119 20.06 -3.46 -18.36
CA VAL A 119 18.79 -4.21 -18.39
C VAL A 119 19.06 -5.72 -18.41
N ALA A 120 20.17 -6.17 -19.02
CA ALA A 120 20.58 -7.57 -18.99
C ALA A 120 21.06 -8.04 -17.61
N SER A 121 21.78 -7.22 -16.83
CA SER A 121 22.19 -7.58 -15.47
C SER A 121 20.99 -7.73 -14.52
N HIS A 122 19.90 -6.98 -14.75
CA HIS A 122 18.63 -7.18 -14.05
C HIS A 122 17.98 -8.54 -14.32
N PHE A 123 18.33 -9.22 -15.42
CA PHE A 123 17.74 -10.51 -15.81
C PHE A 123 18.50 -11.74 -15.28
N ASP A 124 19.79 -11.62 -14.96
CA ASP A 124 20.64 -12.72 -14.46
C ASP A 124 20.50 -12.97 -12.96
N GLU A 125 19.82 -12.09 -12.22
CA GLU A 125 19.77 -12.11 -10.75
C GLU A 125 18.41 -12.56 -10.17
N SER A 126 17.56 -13.19 -10.99
CA SER A 126 16.27 -13.76 -10.57
C SER A 126 16.41 -15.15 -9.91
N SER A 127 17.41 -15.34 -9.06
CA SER A 127 17.51 -16.52 -8.20
C SER A 127 16.98 -16.18 -6.81
N GLU A 128 16.28 -17.15 -6.22
CA GLU A 128 15.61 -17.10 -4.93
C GLU A 128 16.39 -16.32 -3.86
N LEU A 129 15.69 -15.47 -3.08
CA LEU A 129 16.28 -14.78 -1.93
C LEU A 129 16.98 -15.81 -1.05
N GLN A 130 18.30 -15.73 -0.96
CA GLN A 130 19.06 -16.61 -0.06
C GLN A 130 18.70 -16.28 1.38
N GLU A 131 18.24 -17.29 2.12
CA GLU A 131 18.12 -17.20 3.58
C GLU A 131 19.50 -17.01 4.18
N GLY A 132 19.64 -16.02 5.05
CA GLY A 132 20.89 -15.71 5.72
C GLY A 132 20.67 -15.30 7.16
N THR A 133 21.72 -15.42 7.95
CA THR A 133 21.81 -14.80 9.27
C THR A 133 22.49 -13.45 9.15
N PHE A 134 22.11 -12.50 10.02
CA PHE A 134 22.85 -11.26 10.15
C PHE A 134 24.27 -11.60 10.67
N PRO A 135 25.34 -10.96 10.17
CA PRO A 135 26.71 -11.30 10.58
C PRO A 135 27.05 -11.03 12.06
N ASP A 136 26.19 -10.30 12.79
CA ASP A 136 26.42 -9.82 14.16
C ASP A 136 25.15 -10.00 15.01
N ASP A 137 25.22 -10.93 15.97
CA ASP A 137 24.11 -11.26 16.89
C ASP A 137 23.65 -10.04 17.71
N ARG A 138 24.57 -9.14 18.06
CA ARG A 138 24.25 -7.93 18.82
C ARG A 138 23.39 -6.98 17.98
N LYS A 139 23.77 -6.74 16.73
CA LYS A 139 22.99 -5.90 15.81
C LYS A 139 21.63 -6.53 15.48
N THR A 140 21.55 -7.86 15.41
CA THR A 140 20.27 -8.57 15.25
C THR A 140 19.30 -8.23 16.38
N GLN A 141 19.76 -8.24 17.63
CA GLN A 141 18.96 -7.85 18.78
C GLN A 141 18.59 -6.36 18.77
N GLN A 142 19.53 -5.49 18.40
CA GLN A 142 19.27 -4.04 18.30
C GLN A 142 18.22 -3.72 17.24
N TYR A 143 18.33 -4.32 16.05
CA TYR A 143 17.32 -4.17 15.00
C TYR A 143 16.00 -4.85 15.36
N GLY A 144 16.03 -5.99 16.04
CA GLY A 144 14.83 -6.65 16.57
C GLY A 144 14.02 -5.73 17.48
N ASN A 145 14.68 -5.02 18.38
CA ASN A 145 14.04 -4.04 19.26
C ASN A 145 13.56 -2.78 18.51
N LEU A 146 14.32 -2.29 17.53
CA LEU A 146 13.88 -1.18 16.67
C LEU A 146 12.61 -1.54 15.89
N PHE A 147 12.59 -2.68 15.22
CA PHE A 147 11.43 -3.10 14.42
C PHE A 147 10.24 -3.48 15.29
N PHE A 148 10.47 -3.98 16.51
CA PHE A 148 9.41 -4.14 17.50
C PHE A 148 8.76 -2.78 17.82
N LEU A 149 9.55 -1.75 18.12
CA LEU A 149 9.04 -0.40 18.38
C LEU A 149 8.28 0.17 17.18
N LEU A 150 8.81 0.01 15.96
CA LEU A 150 8.14 0.49 14.73
C LEU A 150 6.83 -0.23 14.44
N GLN A 151 6.70 -1.50 14.83
CA GLN A 151 5.47 -2.28 14.68
C GLN A 151 4.44 -1.94 15.77
N SER A 152 4.89 -1.85 17.03
CA SER A 152 4.02 -1.59 18.17
C SER A 152 3.55 -0.13 18.25
N GLU A 153 4.36 0.80 17.74
CA GLU A 153 4.05 2.24 17.73
C GLU A 153 3.97 2.81 16.30
N PRO A 154 2.80 2.72 15.63
CA PRO A 154 2.62 3.17 14.25
C PRO A 154 2.91 4.65 13.99
N ARG A 155 2.96 5.48 15.05
CA ARG A 155 3.23 6.92 14.99
C ARG A 155 4.57 7.26 14.33
N HIS A 156 5.61 6.45 14.52
CA HIS A 156 6.94 6.72 13.97
C HIS A 156 6.93 6.57 12.45
N ILE A 157 6.35 5.47 11.96
CA ILE A 157 6.19 5.21 10.53
C ILE A 157 5.27 6.27 9.91
N ALA A 158 4.18 6.64 10.59
CA ALA A 158 3.27 7.68 10.11
C ALA A 158 3.98 9.04 9.95
N ALA A 159 4.83 9.41 10.89
CA ALA A 159 5.66 10.61 10.77
C ALA A 159 6.62 10.51 9.59
N LEU A 160 7.31 9.37 9.43
CA LEU A 160 8.23 9.15 8.33
C LEU A 160 7.54 9.25 6.96
N CYS A 161 6.36 8.64 6.79
CA CYS A 161 5.57 8.73 5.56
C CYS A 161 5.22 10.17 5.14
N ARG A 162 5.22 11.14 6.06
CA ARG A 162 4.96 12.56 5.77
C ARG A 162 6.20 13.34 5.37
N LEU A 163 7.38 12.87 5.77
CA LEU A 163 8.66 13.57 5.57
C LEU A 163 9.42 13.09 4.33
N VAL A 164 9.14 11.88 3.89
CA VAL A 164 9.82 11.20 2.79
C VAL A 164 9.41 11.76 1.42
N SER A 165 10.36 11.77 0.48
CA SER A 165 10.15 12.26 -0.89
C SER A 165 9.37 11.28 -1.79
N MET A 166 8.91 11.75 -2.96
CA MET A 166 8.27 10.90 -3.97
C MET A 166 9.17 9.77 -4.52
N ALA A 167 10.50 9.94 -4.49
CA ALA A 167 11.43 8.91 -4.95
C ALA A 167 11.59 7.77 -3.93
N GLU A 168 11.46 8.09 -2.64
CA GLU A 168 11.73 7.18 -1.52
C GLU A 168 10.45 6.48 -1.01
N ILE A 169 9.27 7.06 -1.24
CA ILE A 169 8.01 6.58 -0.67
C ILE A 169 7.68 5.14 -1.08
N ASP A 170 7.90 4.76 -2.35
CA ASP A 170 7.54 3.41 -2.82
C ASP A 170 8.39 2.33 -2.13
N SER A 171 9.66 2.62 -1.82
CA SER A 171 10.54 1.72 -1.05
C SER A 171 10.12 1.62 0.42
N LEU A 172 9.70 2.74 1.03
CA LEU A 172 9.18 2.74 2.39
C LEU A 172 7.87 1.95 2.48
N LEU A 173 6.92 2.22 1.58
CA LEU A 173 5.62 1.55 1.56
C LEU A 173 5.75 0.05 1.30
N GLN A 174 6.72 -0.37 0.49
CA GLN A 174 7.05 -1.79 0.32
C GLN A 174 7.37 -2.43 1.68
N THR A 175 8.31 -1.84 2.43
CA THR A 175 8.72 -2.37 3.73
C THR A 175 7.57 -2.34 4.74
N VAL A 176 6.81 -1.24 4.78
CA VAL A 176 5.71 -1.07 5.75
C VAL A 176 4.54 -2.01 5.46
N MET A 177 4.05 -2.09 4.22
CA MET A 177 2.80 -2.81 3.90
C MET A 177 2.97 -4.30 3.60
N PHE A 178 4.18 -4.74 3.27
CA PHE A 178 4.47 -6.13 2.87
C PHE A 178 5.52 -6.81 3.76
N THR A 179 6.20 -6.07 4.64
CA THR A 179 7.17 -6.64 5.58
C THR A 179 6.75 -6.39 7.03
N ILE A 180 6.66 -5.14 7.51
CA ILE A 180 6.33 -4.83 8.92
C ILE A 180 4.87 -5.19 9.27
N TYR A 181 3.93 -4.82 8.39
CA TYR A 181 2.50 -5.16 8.48
C TYR A 181 2.10 -6.06 7.30
N GLY A 182 2.99 -6.99 6.96
CA GLY A 182 2.89 -7.83 5.78
C GLY A 182 1.80 -8.91 5.89
N ASN A 183 1.39 -9.29 7.09
CA ASN A 183 0.36 -10.31 7.30
C ASN A 183 -1.03 -9.69 7.23
N GLN A 184 -1.53 -9.54 6.00
CA GLN A 184 -2.76 -8.83 5.65
C GLN A 184 -4.05 -9.50 6.16
N TYR A 185 -3.93 -10.69 6.76
CA TYR A 185 -5.03 -11.50 7.29
C TYR A 185 -4.91 -11.70 8.81
N GLU A 186 -3.92 -11.09 9.45
CA GLU A 186 -3.80 -11.02 10.89
C GLU A 186 -4.40 -9.69 11.36
N SER A 187 -5.46 -9.77 12.17
CA SER A 187 -6.22 -8.60 12.62
C SER A 187 -5.34 -7.56 13.30
N ARG A 188 -4.38 -7.99 14.14
CA ARG A 188 -3.47 -7.09 14.84
C ARG A 188 -2.64 -6.23 13.89
N GLU A 189 -1.92 -6.85 12.94
CA GLU A 189 -1.08 -6.12 11.99
C GLU A 189 -1.92 -5.19 11.10
N GLU A 190 -3.10 -5.65 10.69
CA GLU A 190 -4.03 -4.85 9.90
C GLU A 190 -4.52 -3.62 10.67
N HIS A 191 -4.93 -3.80 11.93
CA HIS A 191 -5.38 -2.72 12.79
C HIS A 191 -4.25 -1.72 13.09
N LEU A 192 -3.02 -2.17 13.36
CA LEU A 192 -1.86 -1.30 13.53
C LEU A 192 -1.55 -0.49 12.25
N LEU A 193 -1.64 -1.12 11.08
CA LEU A 193 -1.49 -0.44 9.80
C LEU A 193 -2.59 0.60 9.60
N LEU A 194 -3.85 0.30 9.95
CA LEU A 194 -4.96 1.26 9.89
C LEU A 194 -4.76 2.43 10.86
N THR A 195 -4.22 2.19 12.06
CA THR A 195 -3.83 3.26 13.00
C THR A 195 -2.74 4.16 12.41
N MET A 196 -1.75 3.58 11.72
CA MET A 196 -0.74 4.35 10.96
C MET A 196 -1.41 5.26 9.93
N PHE A 197 -2.31 4.69 9.12
CA PHE A 197 -3.10 5.41 8.12
C PHE A 197 -3.89 6.57 8.72
N GLN A 198 -4.50 6.35 9.88
CA GLN A 198 -5.24 7.39 10.60
C GLN A 198 -4.37 8.60 10.90
N SER A 199 -3.18 8.35 11.43
CA SER A 199 -2.24 9.40 11.84
C SER A 199 -1.76 10.20 10.62
N VAL A 200 -1.40 9.50 9.54
CA VAL A 200 -0.98 10.13 8.27
C VAL A 200 -2.12 10.95 7.66
N LEU A 201 -3.34 10.39 7.60
CA LEU A 201 -4.51 11.07 7.05
C LEU A 201 -4.89 12.29 7.88
N SER A 202 -4.92 12.19 9.20
CA SER A 202 -5.23 13.32 10.08
C SER A 202 -4.27 14.48 9.84
N ALA A 203 -2.97 14.22 9.82
CA ALA A 203 -1.97 15.24 9.56
C ALA A 203 -2.06 15.84 8.14
N GLN A 204 -2.39 15.04 7.12
CA GLN A 204 -2.62 15.55 5.76
C GLN A 204 -3.85 16.47 5.72
N PHE A 205 -4.92 16.07 6.40
CA PHE A 205 -6.10 16.91 6.54
C PHE A 205 -5.74 18.21 7.22
N ASP A 206 -5.01 18.22 8.32
CA ASP A 206 -4.65 19.45 9.05
C ASP A 206 -3.81 20.42 8.18
N THR A 207 -2.83 19.89 7.43
CA THR A 207 -1.90 20.69 6.61
C THR A 207 -2.49 21.21 5.29
N THR A 208 -3.53 20.58 4.73
CA THR A 208 -4.07 20.97 3.42
C THR A 208 -5.13 22.07 3.52
N PRO A 209 -4.97 23.26 2.92
CA PRO A 209 -5.94 24.35 3.06
C PRO A 209 -7.25 24.09 2.31
N GLU A 210 -7.18 23.54 1.08
CA GLU A 210 -8.34 23.34 0.20
C GLU A 210 -8.77 21.88 0.08
N TYR A 211 -10.08 21.63 0.18
CA TYR A 211 -10.66 20.30 -0.06
C TYR A 211 -10.60 19.86 -1.53
N SER A 212 -10.43 20.81 -2.47
CA SER A 212 -10.46 20.57 -3.92
C SER A 212 -9.25 19.74 -4.40
N SER A 213 -8.11 19.91 -3.73
CA SER A 213 -6.82 19.27 -3.99
C SER A 213 -6.53 18.11 -3.03
N LEU A 214 -7.20 18.10 -1.88
CA LEU A 214 -7.10 17.07 -0.85
C LEU A 214 -7.46 15.69 -1.42
N LEU A 215 -6.57 14.72 -1.22
CA LEU A 215 -6.68 13.39 -1.82
C LEU A 215 -6.95 13.46 -3.34
N ARG A 216 -6.45 14.43 -4.09
CA ARG A 216 -6.42 14.38 -5.57
C ARG A 216 -5.00 14.48 -6.10
N ALA A 217 -4.18 15.29 -5.45
CA ALA A 217 -2.76 15.39 -5.77
C ALA A 217 -2.04 14.04 -5.60
N ASN A 218 -0.98 13.85 -6.39
CA ASN A 218 -0.02 12.77 -6.18
C ASN A 218 0.89 13.17 -5.02
N THR A 219 0.68 12.54 -3.86
CA THR A 219 1.34 12.83 -2.59
C THR A 219 1.75 11.50 -1.94
N PRO A 220 2.63 11.51 -0.92
CA PRO A 220 3.03 10.25 -0.28
C PRO A 220 1.82 9.50 0.29
N VAL A 221 0.85 10.25 0.83
CA VAL A 221 -0.40 9.70 1.38
C VAL A 221 -1.29 9.11 0.29
N SER A 222 -1.39 9.74 -0.88
CA SER A 222 -2.21 9.20 -1.96
C SER A 222 -1.56 7.98 -2.63
N ARG A 223 -0.22 7.92 -2.69
CA ARG A 223 0.55 6.71 -3.02
C ARG A 223 0.33 5.60 -2.01
N MET A 224 0.35 5.92 -0.72
CA MET A 224 0.09 5.00 0.38
C MET A 224 -1.30 4.36 0.26
N MET A 225 -2.35 5.16 0.11
CA MET A 225 -3.71 4.67 -0.13
C MET A 225 -3.82 3.77 -1.36
N THR A 226 -3.21 4.17 -2.48
CA THR A 226 -3.23 3.37 -3.72
C THR A 226 -2.49 2.05 -3.55
N THR A 227 -1.40 2.02 -2.78
CA THR A 227 -0.63 0.78 -2.55
C THR A 227 -1.41 -0.17 -1.65
N TYR A 228 -2.10 0.37 -0.63
CA TYR A 228 -2.93 -0.43 0.27
C TYR A 228 -4.07 -1.14 -0.45
N THR A 229 -4.76 -0.48 -1.39
CA THR A 229 -5.84 -1.12 -2.14
C THR A 229 -5.38 -2.22 -3.10
N ARG A 230 -4.07 -2.32 -3.35
CA ARG A 230 -3.44 -3.38 -4.14
C ARG A 230 -3.04 -4.60 -3.31
N ARG A 231 -3.25 -4.58 -1.99
CA ARG A 231 -3.09 -5.74 -1.11
C ARG A 231 -4.16 -6.80 -1.43
N GLY A 232 -3.93 -8.04 -0.99
CA GLY A 232 -4.74 -9.22 -1.29
C GLY A 232 -6.24 -9.02 -1.09
N PRO A 233 -6.72 -8.47 0.05
CA PRO A 233 -8.14 -8.21 0.25
C PRO A 233 -8.75 -7.29 -0.81
N GLY A 234 -8.04 -6.22 -1.19
CA GLY A 234 -8.49 -5.30 -2.23
C GLY A 234 -8.54 -5.95 -3.61
N GLN A 235 -7.54 -6.77 -3.97
CA GLN A 235 -7.53 -7.52 -5.22
C GLN A 235 -8.66 -8.56 -5.29
N SER A 236 -8.91 -9.28 -4.19
CA SER A 236 -9.99 -10.27 -4.10
C SER A 236 -11.34 -9.62 -4.39
N TYR A 237 -11.61 -8.46 -3.77
CA TYR A 237 -12.83 -7.71 -4.04
C TYR A 237 -12.96 -7.29 -5.51
N LEU A 238 -11.89 -6.75 -6.12
CA LEU A 238 -11.91 -6.37 -7.53
C LEU A 238 -12.22 -7.57 -8.44
N LYS A 239 -11.67 -8.74 -8.14
CA LYS A 239 -11.91 -9.98 -8.89
C LYS A 239 -13.38 -10.41 -8.78
N VAL A 240 -13.93 -10.46 -7.57
CA VAL A 240 -15.33 -10.85 -7.34
C VAL A 240 -16.30 -9.89 -8.01
N VAL A 241 -16.07 -8.58 -7.91
CA VAL A 241 -17.03 -7.56 -8.35
C VAL A 241 -16.89 -7.20 -9.83
N LEU A 242 -15.67 -7.11 -10.36
CA LEU A 242 -15.43 -6.56 -11.71
C LEU A 242 -15.09 -7.62 -12.76
N ALA A 243 -14.42 -8.72 -12.41
CA ALA A 243 -13.84 -9.62 -13.42
C ALA A 243 -14.89 -10.16 -14.39
N LYS A 244 -16.05 -10.61 -13.89
CA LYS A 244 -17.13 -11.12 -14.74
C LYS A 244 -17.63 -10.07 -15.75
N GLN A 245 -17.91 -8.85 -15.28
CA GLN A 245 -18.43 -7.77 -16.13
C GLN A 245 -17.41 -7.32 -17.17
N ILE A 246 -16.13 -7.29 -16.80
CA ILE A 246 -15.03 -6.94 -17.71
C ILE A 246 -14.86 -8.03 -18.77
N ASN A 247 -14.82 -9.31 -18.42
CA ASN A 247 -14.64 -10.39 -19.40
C ASN A 247 -15.83 -10.48 -20.37
N ASN A 248 -17.07 -10.36 -19.90
CA ASN A 248 -18.26 -10.29 -20.77
C ASN A 248 -18.15 -9.18 -21.82
N LEU A 249 -17.59 -8.01 -21.45
CA LEU A 249 -17.40 -6.91 -22.40
C LEU A 249 -16.25 -7.18 -23.38
N ILE A 250 -15.20 -7.87 -22.96
CA ILE A 250 -14.05 -8.22 -23.80
C ILE A 250 -14.40 -9.25 -24.86
N GLU A 251 -15.34 -10.14 -24.57
CA GLU A 251 -15.86 -11.12 -25.55
C GLU A 251 -16.55 -10.44 -26.74
N LEU A 252 -17.11 -9.23 -26.56
CA LEU A 252 -17.77 -8.44 -27.59
C LEU A 252 -16.76 -7.68 -28.48
N LYS A 253 -15.93 -8.43 -29.22
CA LYS A 253 -14.77 -7.89 -29.99
C LYS A 253 -15.13 -6.81 -31.01
N ASP A 254 -16.29 -6.92 -31.65
CA ASP A 254 -16.74 -6.02 -32.73
C ASP A 254 -17.56 -4.82 -32.22
N LEU A 255 -17.88 -4.78 -30.92
CA LEU A 255 -18.71 -3.73 -30.34
C LEU A 255 -17.92 -2.41 -30.23
N ASN A 256 -18.17 -1.50 -31.16
CA ASN A 256 -17.61 -0.15 -31.14
C ASN A 256 -18.58 0.86 -30.50
N LEU A 257 -18.27 1.29 -29.27
CA LEU A 257 -19.01 2.34 -28.55
C LEU A 257 -18.25 3.68 -28.51
N GLU A 258 -17.46 4.01 -29.54
CA GLU A 258 -16.87 5.35 -29.65
C GLU A 258 -17.98 6.39 -29.89
N ILE A 259 -17.99 7.39 -29.00
CA ILE A 259 -18.96 8.49 -28.95
C ILE A 259 -18.33 9.86 -29.24
N ASN A 260 -17.01 9.93 -29.45
CA ASN A 260 -16.35 11.16 -29.88
C ASN A 260 -16.76 11.49 -31.33
N PRO A 261 -17.49 12.59 -31.58
CA PRO A 261 -18.02 12.91 -32.92
C PRO A 261 -16.93 13.00 -34.00
N LEU A 262 -15.77 13.56 -33.67
CA LEU A 262 -14.66 13.71 -34.61
C LEU A 262 -14.15 12.33 -35.10
N LYS A 263 -13.92 11.40 -34.17
CA LYS A 263 -13.46 10.05 -34.50
C LYS A 263 -14.51 9.24 -35.25
N VAL A 264 -15.79 9.44 -34.91
CA VAL A 264 -16.89 8.79 -35.62
C VAL A 264 -17.00 9.32 -37.05
N TYR A 265 -16.85 10.63 -37.24
CA TYR A 265 -16.83 11.25 -38.56
C TYR A 265 -15.65 10.75 -39.40
N GLU A 266 -14.43 10.77 -38.87
CA GLU A 266 -13.23 10.26 -39.57
C GLU A 266 -13.40 8.81 -40.03
N ARG A 267 -13.97 7.95 -39.16
CA ARG A 267 -14.22 6.54 -39.51
C ARG A 267 -15.34 6.40 -40.55
N MET A 268 -16.38 7.23 -40.47
CA MET A 268 -17.46 7.26 -41.46
C MET A 268 -16.92 7.68 -42.84
N VAL A 269 -16.14 8.76 -42.91
CA VAL A 269 -15.47 9.24 -44.14
C VAL A 269 -14.61 8.14 -44.74
N LYS A 270 -13.80 7.46 -43.91
CA LYS A 270 -12.94 6.37 -44.35
C LYS A 270 -13.73 5.19 -44.92
N ASN A 271 -14.80 4.77 -44.24
CA ASN A 271 -15.65 3.69 -44.73
C ASN A 271 -16.33 4.06 -46.06
N VAL A 272 -16.83 5.29 -46.19
CA VAL A 272 -17.43 5.78 -47.45
C VAL A 272 -16.38 5.81 -48.56
N GLU A 273 -15.17 6.29 -48.29
CA GLU A 273 -14.07 6.31 -49.27
C GLU A 273 -13.67 4.90 -49.71
N GLU A 274 -13.65 3.93 -48.79
CA GLU A 274 -13.40 2.51 -49.08
C GLU A 274 -14.55 1.86 -49.89
N ASP A 275 -15.80 2.22 -49.62
CA ASP A 275 -16.99 1.64 -50.27
C ASP A 275 -17.28 2.26 -51.66
N THR A 276 -17.18 3.58 -51.80
CA THR A 276 -17.53 4.31 -53.04
C THR A 276 -16.33 4.69 -53.90
N GLY A 277 -15.10 4.51 -53.43
CA GLY A 277 -13.86 4.81 -54.15
C GLY A 277 -13.59 6.30 -54.41
N THR A 278 -14.59 7.16 -54.25
CA THR A 278 -14.52 8.63 -54.33
C THR A 278 -15.34 9.26 -53.22
N LEU A 279 -14.84 10.37 -52.66
CA LEU A 279 -15.53 11.14 -51.63
C LEU A 279 -16.62 12.03 -52.25
N PRO A 280 -17.86 12.01 -51.70
CA PRO A 280 -18.91 12.93 -52.12
C PRO A 280 -18.48 14.39 -51.94
N ALA A 281 -18.83 15.27 -52.89
CA ALA A 281 -18.47 16.69 -52.84
C ALA A 281 -18.96 17.44 -51.58
N ASN A 282 -19.98 16.89 -50.90
CA ASN A 282 -20.56 17.44 -49.68
C ASN A 282 -19.92 16.91 -48.38
N MET A 283 -18.83 16.12 -48.45
CA MET A 283 -18.18 15.53 -47.27
C MET A 283 -16.68 15.87 -47.22
N PRO A 284 -16.28 16.93 -46.49
CA PRO A 284 -14.86 17.27 -46.32
C PRO A 284 -14.09 16.22 -45.53
N ARG A 285 -12.81 15.99 -45.88
CA ARG A 285 -11.95 14.98 -45.22
C ARG A 285 -11.61 15.29 -43.76
N SER A 286 -11.62 16.57 -43.39
CA SER A 286 -11.31 17.04 -42.04
C SER A 286 -12.30 18.14 -41.67
N VAL A 287 -12.94 17.97 -40.51
CA VAL A 287 -13.92 18.92 -39.95
C VAL A 287 -13.51 19.28 -38.53
N SER A 288 -14.03 20.39 -38.02
CA SER A 288 -13.88 20.70 -36.60
C SER A 288 -14.70 19.73 -35.73
N ALA A 289 -14.37 19.65 -34.44
CA ALA A 289 -15.13 18.80 -33.50
C ALA A 289 -16.59 19.26 -33.33
N GLU A 290 -16.86 20.55 -33.54
CA GLU A 290 -18.21 21.15 -33.47
C GLU A 290 -19.03 20.79 -34.71
N GLU A 291 -18.44 20.95 -35.91
CA GLU A 291 -19.06 20.54 -37.18
C GLU A 291 -19.35 19.02 -37.22
N ALA A 292 -18.42 18.20 -36.71
CA ALA A 292 -18.64 16.76 -36.59
C ALA A 292 -19.79 16.43 -35.63
N ALA A 293 -19.95 17.20 -34.55
CA ALA A 293 -21.02 17.01 -33.57
C ALA A 293 -22.39 17.45 -34.10
N GLU A 294 -22.44 18.42 -35.02
CA GLU A 294 -23.68 18.89 -35.65
C GLU A 294 -24.13 18.03 -36.84
N ASN A 295 -23.26 17.17 -37.37
CA ASN A 295 -23.59 16.28 -38.49
C ASN A 295 -24.68 15.25 -38.12
N LEU A 296 -25.80 15.27 -38.84
CA LEU A 296 -26.96 14.40 -38.59
C LEU A 296 -26.65 12.90 -38.72
N GLN A 297 -25.78 12.50 -39.64
CA GLN A 297 -25.41 11.09 -39.81
C GLN A 297 -24.54 10.61 -38.64
N VAL A 298 -23.61 11.45 -38.18
CA VAL A 298 -22.79 11.16 -37.00
C VAL A 298 -23.66 11.05 -35.75
N GLN A 299 -24.63 11.95 -35.57
CA GLN A 299 -25.57 11.89 -34.45
C GLN A 299 -26.39 10.59 -34.46
N ALA A 300 -26.92 10.19 -35.62
CA ALA A 300 -27.69 8.94 -35.76
C ALA A 300 -26.86 7.69 -35.44
N ILE A 301 -25.55 7.72 -35.66
CA ILE A 301 -24.63 6.63 -35.26
C ILE A 301 -24.33 6.65 -33.76
N ILE A 302 -24.20 7.84 -33.16
CA ILE A 302 -23.82 8.01 -31.75
C ILE A 302 -24.97 7.71 -30.80
N GLU A 303 -26.21 8.05 -31.16
CA GLU A 303 -27.39 7.89 -30.30
C GLU A 303 -27.59 6.45 -29.76
N PRO A 304 -27.61 5.37 -30.58
CA PRO A 304 -27.71 4.01 -30.06
C PRO A 304 -26.48 3.59 -29.24
N ARG A 305 -25.29 4.12 -29.56
CA ARG A 305 -24.05 3.85 -28.79
C ARG A 305 -24.11 4.48 -27.41
N LEU A 306 -24.69 5.68 -27.27
CA LEU A 306 -24.88 6.34 -25.98
C LEU A 306 -25.79 5.51 -25.08
N THR A 307 -26.92 5.02 -25.61
CA THR A 307 -27.86 4.18 -24.87
C THR A 307 -27.18 2.91 -24.35
N MET A 308 -26.52 2.16 -25.24
CA MET A 308 -25.80 0.94 -24.87
C MET A 308 -24.69 1.21 -23.84
N LEU A 309 -23.94 2.30 -24.00
CA LEU A 309 -22.88 2.68 -23.06
C LEU A 309 -23.44 3.02 -21.67
N MET A 310 -24.58 3.72 -21.60
CA MET A 310 -25.26 4.01 -20.33
C MET A 310 -25.80 2.75 -19.65
N GLU A 311 -26.33 1.79 -20.41
CA GLU A 311 -26.79 0.50 -19.89
C GLU A 311 -25.64 -0.34 -19.32
N LEU A 312 -24.52 -0.42 -20.05
CA LEU A 312 -23.31 -1.10 -19.58
C LEU A 312 -22.77 -0.42 -18.30
N ALA A 313 -22.64 0.90 -18.29
CA ALA A 313 -22.18 1.63 -17.11
C ALA A 313 -23.11 1.43 -15.90
N ASN A 314 -24.43 1.36 -16.12
CA ASN A 314 -25.40 1.09 -15.06
C ASN A 314 -25.30 -0.35 -14.53
N THR A 315 -24.96 -1.31 -15.38
CA THR A 315 -24.72 -2.71 -14.98
C THR A 315 -23.49 -2.81 -14.07
N PHE A 316 -22.39 -2.16 -14.45
CA PHE A 316 -21.19 -2.04 -13.61
C PHE A 316 -21.52 -1.39 -12.26
N LEU A 317 -22.21 -0.24 -12.30
CA LEU A 317 -22.58 0.50 -11.09
C LEU A 317 -23.46 -0.33 -10.15
N SER A 318 -24.47 -1.02 -10.67
CA SER A 318 -25.37 -1.84 -9.86
C SER A 318 -24.61 -3.00 -9.22
N THR A 319 -23.74 -3.67 -9.98
CA THR A 319 -22.87 -4.74 -9.45
C THR A 319 -21.98 -4.22 -8.31
N ILE A 320 -21.40 -3.03 -8.42
CA ILE A 320 -20.58 -2.41 -7.36
C ILE A 320 -21.43 -2.11 -6.11
N ILE A 321 -22.63 -1.55 -6.28
CA ILE A 321 -23.51 -1.18 -5.17
C ILE A 321 -24.00 -2.42 -4.41
N ASP A 322 -24.39 -3.47 -5.14
CA ASP A 322 -24.97 -4.67 -4.57
C ASP A 322 -23.94 -5.51 -3.79
N ASN A 323 -22.65 -5.35 -4.07
CA ASN A 323 -21.55 -6.08 -3.42
C ASN A 323 -20.83 -5.28 -2.33
N ILE A 324 -21.53 -4.34 -1.66
CA ILE A 324 -20.94 -3.56 -0.56
C ILE A 324 -20.37 -4.42 0.59
N ASN A 325 -21.01 -5.57 0.88
CA ASN A 325 -20.60 -6.48 1.94
C ASN A 325 -19.28 -7.21 1.65
N GLU A 326 -18.92 -7.35 0.38
CA GLU A 326 -17.64 -7.92 -0.05
C GLU A 326 -16.50 -6.90 0.07
N THR A 327 -16.81 -5.61 0.31
CA THR A 327 -15.76 -4.59 0.42
C THR A 327 -14.94 -4.83 1.69
N PRO A 328 -13.59 -4.96 1.59
CA PRO A 328 -12.73 -5.23 2.73
C PRO A 328 -12.88 -4.19 3.85
N TYR A 329 -12.84 -4.66 5.09
CA TYR A 329 -13.01 -3.83 6.28
C TYR A 329 -12.11 -2.58 6.26
N GLY A 330 -10.80 -2.74 6.02
CA GLY A 330 -9.89 -1.62 6.07
C GLY A 330 -10.10 -0.58 4.97
N ILE A 331 -10.61 -0.96 3.78
CA ILE A 331 -11.02 0.00 2.74
C ILE A 331 -12.23 0.81 3.21
N ARG A 332 -13.25 0.14 3.76
CA ARG A 332 -14.44 0.79 4.35
C ARG A 332 -14.06 1.69 5.52
N TRP A 333 -13.12 1.26 6.35
CA TRP A 333 -12.62 2.02 7.48
C TRP A 333 -11.86 3.27 7.05
N ILE A 334 -11.01 3.20 6.00
CA ILE A 334 -10.37 4.39 5.42
C ILE A 334 -11.44 5.37 4.90
N CYS A 335 -12.51 4.89 4.25
CA CYS A 335 -13.64 5.74 3.85
C CYS A 335 -14.32 6.40 5.05
N LYS A 336 -14.55 5.66 6.15
CA LYS A 336 -15.06 6.19 7.42
C LYS A 336 -14.15 7.29 7.98
N GLN A 337 -12.83 7.10 7.96
CA GLN A 337 -11.88 8.11 8.42
C GLN A 337 -11.88 9.36 7.55
N ILE A 338 -11.90 9.22 6.21
CA ILE A 338 -12.02 10.35 5.29
C ILE A 338 -13.29 11.15 5.60
N ARG A 339 -14.43 10.48 5.82
CA ARG A 339 -15.69 11.12 6.22
C ARG A 339 -15.57 11.87 7.54
N SER A 340 -15.05 11.21 8.57
CA SER A 340 -14.91 11.78 9.91
C SER A 340 -14.00 13.01 9.93
N LEU A 341 -12.82 12.90 9.32
CA LEU A 341 -11.84 13.99 9.22
C LEU A 341 -12.38 15.17 8.41
N THR A 342 -13.14 14.89 7.33
CA THR A 342 -13.79 15.96 6.55
C THR A 342 -14.79 16.72 7.39
N ARG A 343 -15.67 16.03 8.15
CA ARG A 343 -16.65 16.68 9.02
C ARG A 343 -16.01 17.46 10.16
N ARG A 344 -14.89 16.96 10.69
CA ARG A 344 -14.12 17.63 11.75
C ARG A 344 -13.47 18.92 11.25
N LYS A 345 -12.78 18.85 10.10
CA LYS A 345 -12.07 20.01 9.55
C LYS A 345 -13.02 21.03 8.90
N TYR A 346 -14.11 20.55 8.30
CA TYR A 346 -15.09 21.37 7.60
C TYR A 346 -16.50 21.04 8.10
N PRO A 347 -16.92 21.58 9.27
CA PRO A 347 -18.24 21.31 9.85
C PRO A 347 -19.41 21.68 8.93
N ASP A 348 -19.24 22.73 8.13
CA ASP A 348 -20.24 23.23 7.17
C ASP A 348 -20.20 22.51 5.80
N ALA A 349 -19.34 21.51 5.63
CA ALA A 349 -19.24 20.78 4.38
C ALA A 349 -20.53 20.00 4.10
N LYS A 350 -21.13 20.27 2.94
CA LYS A 350 -22.29 19.52 2.44
C LYS A 350 -21.90 18.07 2.17
N ASP A 351 -22.86 17.15 2.34
CA ASP A 351 -22.71 15.71 2.05
C ASP A 351 -22.09 15.41 0.67
N ASN A 352 -22.38 16.24 -0.34
CA ASN A 352 -21.81 16.10 -1.67
C ASN A 352 -20.28 16.24 -1.69
N VAL A 353 -19.70 17.09 -0.85
CA VAL A 353 -18.24 17.29 -0.75
C VAL A 353 -17.60 16.07 -0.11
N ILE A 354 -18.22 15.56 0.96
CA ILE A 354 -17.80 14.33 1.65
C ILE A 354 -17.82 13.15 0.67
N CYS A 355 -18.92 12.95 -0.04
CA CYS A 355 -19.04 11.92 -1.08
C CYS A 355 -17.97 12.07 -2.17
N THR A 356 -17.64 13.30 -2.57
CA THR A 356 -16.59 13.56 -3.57
C THR A 356 -15.21 13.11 -3.09
N LEU A 357 -14.86 13.34 -1.81
CA LEU A 357 -13.58 12.90 -1.26
C LEU A 357 -13.51 11.38 -1.12
N ILE A 358 -14.58 10.75 -0.62
CA ILE A 358 -14.68 9.29 -0.52
C ILE A 358 -14.60 8.67 -1.93
N GLY A 359 -15.33 9.22 -2.90
CA GLY A 359 -15.29 8.79 -4.30
C GLY A 359 -13.93 9.01 -4.97
N GLY A 360 -13.19 10.04 -4.56
CA GLY A 360 -11.80 10.27 -4.95
C GLY A 360 -10.82 9.21 -4.43
N PHE A 361 -11.14 8.48 -3.36
CA PHE A 361 -10.38 7.31 -2.95
C PHE A 361 -10.94 6.05 -3.63
N PHE A 362 -12.23 5.75 -3.42
CA PHE A 362 -12.84 4.48 -3.81
C PHE A 362 -12.97 4.28 -5.33
N PHE A 363 -13.40 5.30 -6.09
CA PHE A 363 -13.51 5.18 -7.55
C PHE A 363 -12.18 5.50 -8.22
N LEU A 364 -11.60 6.66 -7.93
CA LEU A 364 -10.43 7.15 -8.67
C LEU A 364 -9.16 6.34 -8.42
N ARG A 365 -8.93 5.83 -7.20
CA ARG A 365 -7.68 5.14 -6.83
C ARG A 365 -7.81 3.64 -6.68
N PHE A 366 -9.03 3.12 -6.60
CA PHE A 366 -9.25 1.70 -6.41
C PHE A 366 -9.95 1.06 -7.61
N LEU A 367 -11.21 1.42 -7.89
CA LEU A 367 -11.98 0.76 -8.95
C LEU A 367 -11.54 1.14 -10.38
N ASN A 368 -11.47 2.44 -10.70
CA ASN A 368 -11.27 2.90 -12.07
C ASN A 368 -9.92 2.47 -12.69
N PRO A 369 -8.78 2.49 -11.96
CA PRO A 369 -7.53 1.92 -12.47
C PRO A 369 -7.67 0.45 -12.88
N ALA A 370 -8.43 -0.33 -12.12
CA ALA A 370 -8.69 -1.75 -12.41
C ALA A 370 -9.62 -1.94 -13.61
N ILE A 371 -10.59 -1.05 -13.83
CA ILE A 371 -11.46 -1.07 -15.02
C ILE A 371 -10.68 -0.68 -16.29
N VAL A 372 -9.80 0.33 -16.21
CA VAL A 372 -9.05 0.85 -17.37
C VAL A 372 -7.90 -0.08 -17.76
N THR A 373 -7.22 -0.66 -16.77
CA THR A 373 -6.07 -1.56 -16.98
C THR A 373 -6.31 -2.93 -16.34
N PRO A 374 -7.34 -3.67 -16.75
CA PRO A 374 -7.74 -4.89 -16.05
C PRO A 374 -6.68 -5.99 -16.08
N ARG A 375 -5.76 -5.95 -17.05
CA ARG A 375 -4.61 -6.86 -17.14
C ARG A 375 -3.66 -6.72 -15.95
N SER A 376 -3.32 -5.51 -15.53
CA SER A 376 -2.40 -5.27 -14.41
C SER A 376 -3.03 -5.59 -13.04
N TYR A 377 -4.34 -5.83 -13.01
CA TYR A 377 -5.10 -6.24 -11.85
C TYR A 377 -5.55 -7.70 -11.92
N MET A 378 -5.08 -8.47 -12.92
CA MET A 378 -5.41 -9.89 -13.12
C MET A 378 -6.93 -10.16 -13.20
N LEU A 379 -7.67 -9.25 -13.83
CA LEU A 379 -9.13 -9.34 -13.95
C LEU A 379 -9.59 -9.97 -15.26
N ILE A 380 -8.67 -10.32 -16.16
CA ILE A 380 -8.98 -10.74 -17.53
C ILE A 380 -8.19 -11.97 -17.96
N ASP A 381 -8.82 -12.80 -18.78
CA ASP A 381 -8.20 -14.00 -19.33
C ASP A 381 -7.51 -13.74 -20.68
N ASN A 382 -8.03 -12.77 -21.45
CA ASN A 382 -7.57 -12.45 -22.80
C ASN A 382 -7.27 -10.95 -22.95
N ILE A 383 -6.26 -10.60 -23.75
CA ILE A 383 -5.92 -9.20 -24.03
C ILE A 383 -7.06 -8.54 -24.82
N PRO A 384 -7.69 -7.46 -24.31
CA PRO A 384 -8.78 -6.80 -25.01
C PRO A 384 -8.31 -6.20 -26.32
N SER A 385 -9.14 -6.32 -27.37
CA SER A 385 -8.97 -5.57 -28.60
C SER A 385 -9.16 -4.07 -28.36
N GLU A 386 -8.87 -3.24 -29.36
CA GLU A 386 -8.90 -1.78 -29.21
C GLU A 386 -10.26 -1.24 -28.75
N HIS A 387 -11.37 -1.80 -29.28
CA HIS A 387 -12.72 -1.32 -29.01
C HIS A 387 -13.19 -1.58 -27.56
N PRO A 388 -13.15 -2.82 -27.01
CA PRO A 388 -13.47 -3.06 -25.61
C PRO A 388 -12.60 -2.25 -24.63
N ARG A 389 -11.30 -2.09 -24.90
CA ARG A 389 -10.40 -1.26 -24.08
C ARG A 389 -10.86 0.20 -24.05
N ARG A 390 -11.28 0.73 -25.19
CA ARG A 390 -11.83 2.09 -25.28
C ARG A 390 -13.16 2.19 -24.51
N THR A 391 -14.04 1.21 -24.64
CA THR A 391 -15.33 1.16 -23.92
C THR A 391 -15.12 1.13 -22.40
N LEU A 392 -14.23 0.28 -21.88
CA LEU A 392 -13.86 0.25 -20.46
C LEU A 392 -13.37 1.61 -19.95
N THR A 393 -12.58 2.31 -20.76
CA THR A 393 -12.12 3.67 -20.44
C THR A 393 -13.28 4.66 -20.35
N LEU A 394 -14.27 4.57 -21.25
CA LEU A 394 -15.47 5.41 -21.20
C LEU A 394 -16.31 5.11 -19.96
N ILE A 395 -16.51 3.83 -19.62
CA ILE A 395 -17.23 3.40 -18.41
C ILE A 395 -16.55 3.95 -17.15
N ALA A 396 -15.22 3.80 -17.03
CA ALA A 396 -14.47 4.34 -15.90
C ALA A 396 -14.61 5.87 -15.77
N LYS A 397 -14.60 6.60 -16.90
CA LYS A 397 -14.86 8.05 -16.91
C LYS A 397 -16.29 8.39 -16.46
N MET A 398 -17.29 7.62 -16.88
CA MET A 398 -18.68 7.82 -16.46
C MET A 398 -18.84 7.60 -14.95
N LEU A 399 -18.28 6.53 -14.40
CA LEU A 399 -18.27 6.26 -12.96
C LEU A 399 -17.50 7.36 -12.20
N GLN A 400 -16.39 7.84 -12.75
CA GLN A 400 -15.64 8.94 -12.15
C GLN A 400 -16.43 10.26 -12.12
N ASN A 401 -17.14 10.57 -13.21
CA ASN A 401 -18.00 11.74 -13.33
C ASN A 401 -19.24 11.65 -12.45
N LEU A 402 -19.68 10.44 -12.10
CA LEU A 402 -20.75 10.21 -11.14
C LEU A 402 -20.25 10.39 -9.69
N ALA A 403 -19.05 9.89 -9.37
CA ALA A 403 -18.44 10.01 -8.04
C ALA A 403 -17.96 11.44 -7.73
N ASN A 404 -17.58 12.21 -8.75
CA ASN A 404 -17.17 13.61 -8.64
C ASN A 404 -18.26 14.55 -9.16
N LYS A 405 -18.07 15.87 -8.99
CA LYS A 405 -18.82 16.85 -9.78
C LYS A 405 -18.32 16.82 -11.24
N PRO A 406 -19.15 16.49 -12.25
CA PRO A 406 -18.70 16.40 -13.62
C PRO A 406 -18.22 17.76 -14.15
N SER A 407 -17.14 17.74 -14.93
CA SER A 407 -16.64 18.90 -15.68
C SER A 407 -16.41 18.48 -17.12
N TYR A 408 -17.17 19.09 -18.04
CA TYR A 408 -17.15 18.75 -19.47
C TYR A 408 -16.27 19.69 -20.30
N SER A 409 -15.50 20.57 -19.67
CA SER A 409 -14.70 21.59 -20.38
C SER A 409 -13.63 21.01 -21.28
N LYS A 410 -13.04 19.86 -20.91
CA LYS A 410 -12.00 19.18 -21.71
C LYS A 410 -12.57 18.21 -22.75
N GLU A 411 -13.76 17.66 -22.51
CA GLU A 411 -14.39 16.65 -23.36
C GLU A 411 -15.89 16.95 -23.49
N PRO A 412 -16.28 17.93 -24.32
CA PRO A 412 -17.68 18.38 -24.41
C PRO A 412 -18.66 17.28 -24.82
N TYR A 413 -18.21 16.32 -25.64
CA TYR A 413 -19.01 15.19 -26.09
C TYR A 413 -19.53 14.29 -24.93
N MET A 414 -18.85 14.28 -23.79
CA MET A 414 -19.27 13.54 -22.59
C MET A 414 -20.52 14.14 -21.92
N ALA A 415 -20.89 15.39 -22.23
CA ALA A 415 -22.07 16.04 -21.65
C ALA A 415 -23.38 15.33 -22.02
N LYS A 416 -23.41 14.61 -23.16
CA LYS A 416 -24.55 13.79 -23.59
C LYS A 416 -24.83 12.60 -22.66
N LEU A 417 -23.87 12.22 -21.80
CA LEU A 417 -24.02 11.17 -20.78
C LEU A 417 -24.52 11.70 -19.43
N SER A 418 -24.87 12.99 -19.33
CA SER A 418 -25.47 13.58 -18.12
C SER A 418 -26.76 12.91 -17.62
N PRO A 419 -27.62 12.28 -18.47
CA PRO A 419 -28.77 11.52 -17.97
C PRO A 419 -28.36 10.38 -17.03
N PHE A 420 -27.28 9.66 -17.34
CA PHE A 420 -26.73 8.61 -16.46
C PHE A 420 -26.30 9.16 -15.10
N VAL A 421 -25.62 10.32 -15.07
CA VAL A 421 -25.18 10.95 -13.83
C VAL A 421 -26.36 11.39 -12.98
N THR A 422 -27.36 12.02 -13.62
CA THR A 422 -28.55 12.54 -12.93
C THR A 422 -29.38 11.41 -12.34
N ALA A 423 -29.59 10.31 -13.08
CA ALA A 423 -30.36 9.16 -12.62
C ALA A 423 -29.70 8.42 -11.44
N ASN A 424 -28.36 8.42 -11.37
CA ASN A 424 -27.62 7.60 -10.39
C ASN A 424 -27.07 8.39 -9.19
N LYS A 425 -27.19 9.72 -9.19
CA LYS A 425 -26.62 10.59 -8.14
C LYS A 425 -27.04 10.19 -6.72
N ASN A 426 -28.32 9.90 -6.51
CA ASN A 426 -28.81 9.53 -5.17
C ASN A 426 -28.36 8.13 -4.76
N ARG A 427 -28.32 7.18 -5.72
CA ARG A 427 -27.85 5.81 -5.50
C ARG A 427 -26.38 5.80 -5.04
N ILE A 428 -25.53 6.58 -5.73
CA ILE A 428 -24.11 6.64 -5.40
C ILE A 428 -23.85 7.33 -4.05
N SER A 429 -24.56 8.42 -3.74
CA SER A 429 -24.42 9.09 -2.43
C SER A 429 -24.82 8.17 -1.29
N LYS A 430 -25.92 7.42 -1.44
CA LYS A 430 -26.33 6.41 -0.44
C LYS A 430 -25.26 5.34 -0.27
N PHE A 431 -24.78 4.75 -1.37
CA PHE A 431 -23.72 3.74 -1.34
C PHE A 431 -22.45 4.23 -0.63
N LEU A 432 -21.97 5.44 -0.94
CA LEU A 432 -20.75 5.99 -0.33
C LEU A 432 -20.92 6.26 1.18
N ASN A 433 -22.13 6.61 1.62
CA ASN A 433 -22.46 6.76 3.04
C ASN A 433 -22.50 5.39 3.74
N ASP A 434 -23.19 4.41 3.17
CA ASP A 434 -23.28 3.04 3.69
C ASP A 434 -21.89 2.37 3.75
N LEU A 435 -21.00 2.72 2.81
CA LEU A 435 -19.61 2.24 2.78
C LEU A 435 -18.85 2.58 4.05
N CYS A 436 -19.16 3.72 4.66
CA CYS A 436 -18.51 4.24 5.86
C CYS A 436 -19.09 3.69 7.18
N GLU A 437 -20.18 2.92 7.13
CA GLU A 437 -20.82 2.32 8.30
C GLU A 437 -20.10 1.03 8.73
N VAL A 438 -19.01 1.21 9.49
CA VAL A 438 -18.21 0.11 10.06
C VAL A 438 -17.84 0.37 11.52
N GLY A 439 -17.80 -0.71 12.32
CA GLY A 439 -17.39 -0.69 13.72
C GLY A 439 -15.92 -0.29 13.89
N ASP A 440 -15.59 0.27 15.05
CA ASP A 440 -14.20 0.56 15.41
C ASP A 440 -13.49 -0.68 15.96
N PHE A 441 -12.17 -0.72 15.82
CA PHE A 441 -11.34 -1.88 16.18
C PHE A 441 -10.48 -1.65 17.43
N TYR A 442 -10.54 -0.48 18.08
CA TYR A 442 -9.61 -0.12 19.16
C TYR A 442 -9.65 -1.09 20.34
N GLU A 443 -10.84 -1.52 20.78
CA GLU A 443 -11.01 -2.48 21.87
C GLU A 443 -10.38 -3.85 21.53
N SER A 444 -10.57 -4.32 20.29
CA SER A 444 -9.93 -5.56 19.83
C SER A 444 -8.41 -5.41 19.68
N LEU A 445 -7.93 -4.27 19.19
CA LEU A 445 -6.50 -4.02 19.00
C LEU A 445 -5.76 -3.91 20.34
N GLU A 446 -6.36 -3.26 21.35
CA GLU A 446 -5.82 -3.22 22.70
C GLU A 446 -5.60 -4.64 23.21
N MET A 447 -6.63 -5.49 23.15
CA MET A 447 -6.54 -6.91 23.53
C MET A 447 -5.45 -7.66 22.74
N ASP A 448 -5.42 -7.49 21.41
CA ASP A 448 -4.44 -8.15 20.54
C ASP A 448 -2.99 -7.74 20.85
N ASN A 449 -2.76 -6.47 21.18
CA ASN A 449 -1.44 -5.96 21.57
C ASN A 449 -0.97 -6.59 22.88
N TYR A 450 -1.86 -6.68 23.88
CA TYR A 450 -1.52 -7.34 25.15
C TYR A 450 -1.22 -8.83 24.96
N VAL A 451 -2.02 -9.54 24.16
CA VAL A 451 -1.76 -10.95 23.82
C VAL A 451 -0.42 -11.10 23.09
N ALA A 452 -0.08 -10.19 22.19
CA ALA A 452 1.19 -10.24 21.50
C ALA A 452 2.40 -10.00 22.40
N LEU A 453 2.30 -9.09 23.38
CA LEU A 453 3.34 -8.89 24.39
C LEU A 453 3.60 -10.16 25.23
N SER A 454 2.58 -11.02 25.39
CA SER A 454 2.74 -12.31 26.06
C SER A 454 3.42 -13.39 25.20
N LYS A 455 3.46 -13.23 23.87
CA LYS A 455 4.12 -14.15 22.95
C LYS A 455 5.62 -13.89 22.93
N LYS A 456 6.41 -14.82 23.46
CA LYS A 456 7.88 -14.74 23.49
C LYS A 456 8.56 -14.89 22.11
N ASP A 457 7.82 -15.33 21.09
CA ASP A 457 8.34 -15.68 19.76
C ASP A 457 7.73 -14.79 18.65
N LEU A 458 7.82 -13.47 18.79
CA LEU A 458 7.51 -12.56 17.69
C LEU A 458 8.72 -12.52 16.74
N GLU A 459 8.52 -12.83 15.47
CA GLU A 459 9.58 -12.86 14.46
C GLU A 459 9.18 -12.08 13.21
N LEU A 460 10.14 -11.38 12.62
CA LEU A 460 9.96 -10.61 11.39
C LEU A 460 10.94 -11.09 10.30
N ASN A 461 10.40 -11.55 9.17
CA ASN A 461 11.20 -11.88 7.99
C ASN A 461 11.41 -10.64 7.11
N ILE A 462 12.62 -10.07 7.18
CA ILE A 462 12.99 -8.82 6.50
C ILE A 462 14.32 -9.00 5.76
N THR A 463 14.53 -8.27 4.67
CA THR A 463 15.82 -8.31 3.95
C THR A 463 16.81 -7.28 4.51
N LEU A 464 18.11 -7.52 4.34
CA LEU A 464 19.15 -6.58 4.78
C LEU A 464 18.95 -5.16 4.22
N ASN A 465 18.60 -5.05 2.94
CA ASN A 465 18.34 -3.76 2.32
C ASN A 465 17.08 -3.07 2.84
N GLU A 466 16.04 -3.81 3.22
CA GLU A 466 14.87 -3.22 3.89
C GLU A 466 15.25 -2.67 5.28
N VAL A 467 16.06 -3.41 6.05
CA VAL A 467 16.59 -2.95 7.34
C VAL A 467 17.41 -1.67 7.17
N TYR A 468 18.39 -1.68 6.27
CA TYR A 468 19.29 -0.54 6.05
C TYR A 468 18.58 0.66 5.45
N ALA A 469 17.66 0.46 4.50
CA ALA A 469 16.85 1.54 3.94
C ALA A 469 15.98 2.22 5.03
N THR A 470 15.32 1.41 5.87
CA THR A 470 14.48 1.93 6.95
C THR A 470 15.34 2.69 7.97
N HIS A 471 16.49 2.14 8.34
CA HIS A 471 17.43 2.79 9.24
C HIS A 471 17.93 4.13 8.67
N ASN A 472 18.35 4.17 7.41
CA ASN A 472 18.82 5.39 6.76
C ASN A 472 17.73 6.48 6.70
N LEU A 473 16.49 6.10 6.41
CA LEU A 473 15.35 7.03 6.42
C LEU A 473 15.06 7.58 7.82
N LEU A 474 15.13 6.73 8.85
CA LEU A 474 14.97 7.15 10.24
C LEU A 474 16.10 8.08 10.69
N GLU A 475 17.34 7.79 10.31
CA GLU A 475 18.52 8.62 10.62
C GLU A 475 18.41 9.99 9.94
N LYS A 476 18.08 10.01 8.65
CA LYS A 476 17.89 11.24 7.84
C LYS A 476 16.88 12.19 8.48
N HIS A 477 15.79 11.65 9.03
CA HIS A 477 14.70 12.41 9.62
C HIS A 477 14.70 12.39 11.17
N ALA A 478 15.78 11.93 11.81
CA ALA A 478 15.85 11.71 13.26
C ALA A 478 15.56 12.99 14.07
N LYS A 479 15.99 14.16 13.59
CA LYS A 479 15.76 15.46 14.26
C LYS A 479 14.29 15.86 14.32
N GLU A 480 13.51 15.44 13.33
CA GLU A 480 12.08 15.76 13.25
C GLU A 480 11.24 14.69 13.97
N LEU A 481 11.70 13.43 13.95
CA LEU A 481 11.09 12.30 14.67
C LEU A 481 11.34 12.33 16.19
N GLY A 482 12.53 12.76 16.61
CA GLY A 482 13.01 12.67 18.00
C GLY A 482 12.47 13.74 18.96
N ARG A 483 11.63 14.68 18.50
CA ARG A 483 11.05 15.72 19.38
C ARG A 483 10.06 15.15 20.40
N ASP A 484 9.43 14.03 20.09
CA ASP A 484 8.36 13.44 20.90
C ASP A 484 8.67 11.99 21.35
N THR A 485 9.88 11.46 21.08
CA THR A 485 10.15 10.01 21.14
C THR A 485 11.54 9.65 21.71
N GLU A 486 11.62 9.53 23.03
CA GLU A 486 12.87 9.18 23.73
C GLU A 486 13.37 7.77 23.36
N HIS A 487 12.47 6.77 23.26
CA HIS A 487 12.84 5.39 22.95
C HIS A 487 13.48 5.22 21.56
N LEU A 488 12.92 5.85 20.52
CA LEU A 488 13.46 5.79 19.17
C LEU A 488 14.85 6.43 19.10
N THR A 489 15.03 7.56 19.77
CA THR A 489 16.31 8.29 19.82
C THR A 489 17.41 7.45 20.47
N ILE A 490 17.09 6.74 21.57
CA ILE A 490 18.04 5.85 22.25
C ILE A 490 18.48 4.70 21.33
N LEU A 491 17.54 4.05 20.63
CA LEU A 491 17.88 2.94 19.72
C LEU A 491 18.76 3.37 18.56
N LEU A 492 18.44 4.51 17.93
CA LEU A 492 19.23 5.03 16.82
C LEU A 492 20.66 5.40 17.26
N GLN A 493 20.83 5.95 18.47
CA GLN A 493 22.16 6.23 19.03
C GLN A 493 22.97 4.94 19.27
N GLU A 494 22.33 3.88 19.76
CA GLU A 494 22.98 2.59 20.02
C GLU A 494 23.33 1.81 18.73
N LEU A 495 22.54 1.99 17.66
CA LEU A 495 22.74 1.37 16.35
C LEU A 495 23.89 2.04 15.56
N GLY A 496 24.13 3.34 15.78
CA GLY A 496 25.13 4.11 15.04
C GLY A 496 24.67 4.43 13.60
N PRO A 497 25.59 4.80 12.70
CA PRO A 497 25.24 5.22 11.35
C PRO A 497 24.68 4.06 10.51
N ALA A 498 23.69 4.36 9.66
CA ALA A 498 23.08 3.39 8.78
C ALA A 498 24.07 2.82 7.76
N PRO A 499 24.17 1.48 7.61
CA PRO A 499 24.98 0.87 6.57
C PRO A 499 24.46 1.20 5.15
N PRO A 500 25.32 1.26 4.13
CA PRO A 500 24.87 1.36 2.74
C PRO A 500 24.14 0.08 2.31
N GLN A 501 23.23 0.23 1.35
CA GLN A 501 22.55 -0.92 0.75
C GLN A 501 23.55 -1.85 0.06
N VAL A 502 23.33 -3.15 0.20
CA VAL A 502 24.15 -4.19 -0.41
C VAL A 502 23.62 -4.55 -1.81
N PRO A 503 24.49 -5.03 -2.72
CA PRO A 503 24.05 -5.56 -4.01
C PRO A 503 22.95 -6.63 -3.86
N ARG A 504 22.05 -6.78 -4.84
CA ARG A 504 20.92 -7.73 -4.77
C ARG A 504 21.36 -9.17 -4.46
N LYS A 505 22.53 -9.59 -4.95
CA LYS A 505 23.13 -10.92 -4.66
C LYS A 505 23.46 -11.15 -3.17
N GLU A 506 23.79 -10.09 -2.45
CA GLU A 506 24.13 -10.12 -1.03
C GLU A 506 22.93 -9.76 -0.14
N ASN A 507 21.81 -9.33 -0.73
CA ASN A 507 20.59 -8.96 -0.03
C ASN A 507 19.82 -10.20 0.46
N ARG A 508 20.27 -10.76 1.58
CA ARG A 508 19.67 -11.94 2.20
C ARG A 508 18.42 -11.59 2.99
N ALA A 509 17.49 -12.54 3.06
CA ALA A 509 16.36 -12.49 3.98
C ALA A 509 16.83 -13.00 5.36
N ILE A 510 16.57 -12.21 6.40
CA ILE A 510 16.91 -12.50 7.79
C ILE A 510 15.62 -12.60 8.62
N ILE A 511 15.64 -13.44 9.65
CA ILE A 511 14.58 -13.52 10.65
C ILE A 511 15.05 -12.71 11.86
N LEU A 512 14.31 -11.64 12.18
CA LEU A 512 14.56 -10.80 13.34
C LEU A 512 13.62 -11.20 14.49
N PRO A 513 14.14 -11.65 15.63
CA PRO A 513 13.34 -11.79 16.84
C PRO A 513 12.96 -10.39 17.35
N LEU A 514 11.67 -10.11 17.45
CA LEU A 514 11.12 -8.85 17.91
C LEU A 514 10.85 -8.94 19.41
N PHE A 515 11.40 -8.01 20.19
CA PHE A 515 11.17 -7.92 21.61
C PHE A 515 11.28 -6.47 22.10
N SER A 516 10.60 -6.16 23.19
CA SER A 516 10.70 -4.87 23.88
C SER A 516 11.74 -4.96 24.99
N ARG A 517 12.60 -3.93 25.13
CA ARG A 517 13.46 -3.78 26.31
C ARG A 517 12.81 -3.00 27.47
N TRP A 518 11.65 -2.38 27.22
CA TRP A 518 11.00 -1.47 28.18
C TRP A 518 9.70 -2.04 28.75
N GLU A 519 9.01 -2.93 28.05
CA GLU A 519 7.78 -3.55 28.55
C GLU A 519 8.13 -4.77 29.39
N SER A 520 7.71 -4.76 30.67
CA SER A 520 7.89 -5.87 31.61
C SER A 520 6.73 -6.87 31.50
N ALA A 521 7.01 -8.14 31.78
CA ALA A 521 6.07 -9.24 31.61
C ALA A 521 4.96 -9.25 32.68
N LEU A 522 3.70 -9.39 32.22
CA LEU A 522 2.49 -10.05 32.78
C LEU A 522 2.05 -9.90 34.25
N ASP A 523 2.91 -9.60 35.23
CA ASP A 523 2.52 -9.57 36.66
C ASP A 523 1.65 -8.35 37.03
N ASP A 524 1.62 -7.30 36.19
CA ASP A 524 0.78 -6.11 36.39
C ASP A 524 -0.67 -6.28 35.90
N LEU A 525 -1.02 -7.40 35.24
CA LEU A 525 -2.29 -7.57 34.52
C LEU A 525 -3.50 -7.83 35.45
N SER A 526 -3.33 -8.68 36.46
CA SER A 526 -4.38 -8.97 37.45
C SER A 526 -4.76 -7.72 38.25
N ALA A 527 -3.78 -6.82 38.45
CA ALA A 527 -3.96 -5.54 39.12
C ALA A 527 -4.60 -4.46 38.22
N ALA A 528 -4.36 -4.47 36.90
CA ALA A 528 -4.91 -3.49 35.96
C ALA A 528 -6.37 -3.75 35.55
N LEU A 529 -6.83 -5.00 35.60
CA LEU A 529 -8.17 -5.42 35.17
C LEU A 529 -9.15 -5.69 36.33
N ASP A 530 -8.77 -5.37 37.58
CA ASP A 530 -9.55 -5.67 38.80
C ASP A 530 -10.01 -7.14 38.86
N ILE A 531 -9.19 -8.08 38.37
CA ILE A 531 -9.55 -9.51 38.34
C ILE A 531 -9.32 -10.10 39.72
N THR A 532 -10.37 -10.64 40.34
CA THR A 532 -10.25 -11.28 41.65
C THR A 532 -9.63 -12.67 41.53
N GLN A 533 -9.05 -13.17 42.62
CA GLN A 533 -8.51 -14.55 42.66
C GLN A 533 -9.59 -15.61 42.37
N GLU A 534 -10.84 -15.33 42.74
CA GLU A 534 -12.01 -16.16 42.42
C GLU A 534 -12.25 -16.22 40.91
N ASP A 535 -12.15 -15.09 40.21
CA ASP A 535 -12.30 -15.00 38.76
C ASP A 535 -11.17 -15.78 38.05
N VAL A 536 -9.92 -15.69 38.54
CA VAL A 536 -8.78 -16.44 37.99
C VAL A 536 -9.01 -17.94 38.09
N TYR A 537 -9.38 -18.46 39.27
CA TYR A 537 -9.67 -19.88 39.44
C TYR A 537 -10.88 -20.33 38.63
N PHE A 538 -11.90 -19.48 38.49
CA PHE A 538 -13.07 -19.79 37.67
C PHE A 538 -12.71 -19.92 36.19
N MET A 539 -11.86 -19.02 35.69
CA MET A 539 -11.38 -19.03 34.32
C MET A 539 -10.43 -20.19 34.04
N GLU A 540 -9.54 -20.51 34.98
CA GLU A 540 -8.66 -21.68 34.92
C GLU A 540 -9.47 -22.98 34.90
N ALA A 541 -10.47 -23.10 35.79
CA ALA A 541 -11.35 -24.27 35.86
C ALA A 541 -12.13 -24.43 34.54
N LYS A 542 -12.75 -23.35 34.06
CA LYS A 542 -13.47 -23.32 32.78
C LYS A 542 -12.56 -23.75 31.63
N SER A 543 -11.34 -23.21 31.54
CA SER A 543 -10.35 -23.56 30.52
C SER A 543 -9.99 -25.05 30.57
N ILE A 544 -9.65 -25.58 31.75
CA ILE A 544 -9.28 -27.00 31.93
C ILE A 544 -10.44 -27.92 31.55
N PHE A 545 -11.67 -27.63 31.98
CA PHE A 545 -12.83 -28.47 31.63
C PHE A 545 -13.14 -28.44 30.12
N VAL A 546 -12.98 -27.29 29.47
CA VAL A 546 -13.10 -27.20 28.00
C VAL A 546 -12.02 -28.03 27.31
N GLN A 547 -10.78 -28.02 27.81
CA GLN A 547 -9.68 -28.83 27.26
C GLN A 547 -9.89 -30.34 27.47
N LEU A 548 -10.35 -30.74 28.66
CA LEU A 548 -10.68 -32.14 28.95
C LEU A 548 -11.81 -32.65 28.05
N LEU A 549 -12.83 -31.83 27.82
CA LEU A 549 -13.94 -32.19 26.93
C LEU A 549 -13.54 -32.29 25.44
N ARG A 550 -12.49 -31.56 25.02
CA ARG A 550 -11.93 -31.63 23.66
C ARG A 550 -10.96 -32.80 23.46
N THR A 551 -10.32 -33.27 24.53
CA THR A 551 -9.34 -34.38 24.49
C THR A 551 -10.01 -35.75 24.68
N LEU A 552 -11.08 -35.82 25.46
CA LEU A 552 -11.79 -37.08 25.71
C LEU A 552 -12.63 -37.51 24.49
N PRO A 553 -12.63 -38.81 24.13
CA PRO A 553 -13.43 -39.29 23.00
C PRO A 553 -14.93 -39.03 23.20
N PRO A 554 -15.67 -38.59 22.17
CA PRO A 554 -17.11 -38.27 22.26
C PRO A 554 -17.99 -39.49 22.59
N ILE A 555 -17.44 -40.71 22.46
CA ILE A 555 -18.10 -41.98 22.79
C ILE A 555 -18.12 -42.24 24.31
N SER A 556 -17.30 -41.54 25.09
CA SER A 556 -17.22 -41.71 26.54
C SER A 556 -18.52 -41.31 27.23
N ALA A 557 -19.00 -42.14 28.15
CA ALA A 557 -20.21 -41.87 28.94
C ALA A 557 -20.11 -40.58 29.79
N ALA A 558 -18.89 -40.10 30.05
CA ALA A 558 -18.61 -38.88 30.80
C ALA A 558 -18.91 -37.57 30.02
N VAL A 559 -18.96 -37.62 28.69
CA VAL A 559 -19.18 -36.45 27.82
C VAL A 559 -20.67 -36.29 27.44
N ARG A 560 -21.54 -37.22 27.86
CA ARG A 560 -22.98 -37.16 27.60
C ARG A 560 -23.64 -36.06 28.43
N ARG A 561 -24.56 -35.31 27.80
CA ARG A 561 -25.35 -34.28 28.49
C ARG A 561 -26.41 -34.94 29.38
N PRO A 562 -26.69 -34.43 30.60
CA PRO A 562 -26.05 -33.28 31.24
C PRO A 562 -24.60 -33.53 31.66
N LEU A 563 -23.70 -32.58 31.37
CA LEU A 563 -22.27 -32.70 31.73
C LEU A 563 -22.11 -32.84 33.25
N ASN A 564 -21.26 -33.77 33.68
CA ASN A 564 -20.87 -33.93 35.08
C ASN A 564 -19.37 -33.66 35.20
N LEU A 565 -19.01 -32.45 35.64
CA LEU A 565 -17.62 -31.98 35.67
C LEU A 565 -16.71 -32.88 36.53
N GLN A 566 -17.22 -33.39 37.65
CA GLN A 566 -16.46 -34.30 38.52
C GLN A 566 -16.13 -35.62 37.83
N LYS A 567 -17.13 -36.26 37.19
CA LYS A 567 -16.90 -37.49 36.40
C LYS A 567 -15.95 -37.27 35.23
N ILE A 568 -16.01 -36.10 34.58
CA ILE A 568 -15.10 -35.74 33.49
C ILE A 568 -13.65 -35.66 34.00
N ALA A 569 -13.44 -35.01 35.15
CA ALA A 569 -12.13 -34.89 35.76
C ALA A 569 -11.60 -36.24 36.29
N ASP A 570 -12.47 -37.08 36.88
CA ASP A 570 -12.11 -38.43 37.35
C ASP A 570 -11.69 -39.36 36.22
N VAL A 571 -12.41 -39.33 35.08
CA VAL A 571 -12.05 -40.10 33.89
C VAL A 571 -10.75 -39.59 33.27
N ALA A 572 -10.54 -38.26 33.26
CA ALA A 572 -9.28 -37.67 32.83
C ALA A 572 -8.11 -38.07 33.75
N ALA A 573 -8.32 -38.08 35.07
CA ALA A 573 -7.35 -38.46 36.10
C ALA A 573 -7.07 -39.98 36.15
N THR A 574 -7.77 -40.79 35.35
CA THR A 574 -7.50 -42.24 35.21
C THR A 574 -6.96 -42.59 33.82
N THR A 575 -6.79 -41.60 32.95
CA THR A 575 -6.27 -41.78 31.59
C THR A 575 -4.74 -41.96 31.60
N LYS A 576 -4.21 -42.79 30.69
CA LYS A 576 -2.76 -43.08 30.60
C LYS A 576 -1.92 -41.92 30.06
N ASP A 577 -2.56 -40.91 29.46
CA ASP A 577 -1.92 -39.71 28.97
C ASP A 577 -1.58 -38.77 30.13
N ILE A 578 -0.29 -38.44 30.29
CA ILE A 578 0.23 -37.64 31.41
C ILE A 578 -0.38 -36.23 31.42
N GLY A 579 -0.69 -35.66 30.26
CA GLY A 579 -1.28 -34.32 30.14
C GLY A 579 -2.73 -34.28 30.57
N THR A 580 -3.52 -35.21 30.04
CA THR A 580 -4.92 -35.38 30.43
C THR A 580 -5.05 -35.73 31.92
N PHE A 581 -4.13 -36.55 32.45
CA PHE A 581 -4.06 -36.87 33.88
C PHE A 581 -3.84 -35.64 34.75
N ARG A 582 -2.80 -34.82 34.44
CA ARG A 582 -2.50 -33.59 35.19
C ARG A 582 -3.66 -32.62 35.16
N LYS A 583 -4.31 -32.45 34.00
CA LYS A 583 -5.49 -31.60 33.83
C LYS A 583 -6.69 -32.12 34.61
N GLY A 584 -6.91 -33.43 34.67
CA GLY A 584 -7.94 -34.06 35.50
C GLY A 584 -7.74 -33.76 36.98
N MET A 585 -6.52 -33.96 37.50
CA MET A 585 -6.16 -33.67 38.89
C MET A 585 -6.31 -32.18 39.23
N ARG A 586 -5.82 -31.29 38.37
CA ARG A 586 -5.94 -29.84 38.55
C ARG A 586 -7.40 -29.37 38.46
N GLY A 587 -8.20 -29.96 37.57
CA GLY A 587 -9.63 -29.70 37.48
C GLY A 587 -10.38 -30.05 38.77
N LEU A 588 -10.05 -31.19 39.41
CA LEU A 588 -10.61 -31.57 40.71
C LEU A 588 -10.19 -30.59 41.82
N GLU A 589 -8.92 -30.18 41.84
CA GLU A 589 -8.39 -29.21 42.79
C GLU A 589 -9.12 -27.86 42.69
N LEU A 590 -9.31 -27.35 41.47
CA LEU A 590 -10.00 -26.09 41.21
C LEU A 590 -11.50 -26.16 41.56
N LEU A 591 -12.16 -27.29 41.32
CA LEU A 591 -13.55 -27.48 41.77
C LEU A 591 -13.66 -27.39 43.30
N ASN A 592 -12.71 -27.95 44.04
CA ASN A 592 -12.69 -27.85 45.50
C ASN A 592 -12.39 -26.42 45.97
N GLN A 593 -11.42 -25.74 45.36
CA GLN A 593 -11.07 -24.35 45.69
C GLN A 593 -12.24 -23.38 45.42
N LEU A 594 -12.90 -23.50 44.27
CA LEU A 594 -14.07 -22.68 43.93
C LEU A 594 -15.28 -22.98 44.82
N LYS A 595 -15.40 -24.22 45.31
CA LYS A 595 -16.43 -24.62 46.29
C LYS A 595 -16.15 -24.02 47.66
N GLU A 596 -14.91 -24.05 48.14
CA GLU A 596 -14.50 -23.42 49.41
C GLU A 596 -14.72 -21.91 49.39
N LEU A 597 -14.53 -21.27 48.23
CA LEU A 597 -14.78 -19.85 48.01
C LEU A 597 -16.28 -19.52 47.82
N GLY A 598 -17.15 -20.52 47.74
CA GLY A 598 -18.61 -20.32 47.59
C GLY A 598 -19.06 -19.83 46.21
N VAL A 599 -18.18 -19.86 45.20
CA VAL A 599 -18.47 -19.44 43.81
C VAL A 599 -19.32 -20.49 43.09
N ILE A 600 -19.11 -21.78 43.41
CA ILE A 600 -19.84 -22.92 42.84
C ILE A 600 -20.34 -23.84 43.94
N SER A 601 -21.46 -24.54 43.69
CA SER A 601 -22.05 -25.48 44.64
C SER A 601 -22.02 -26.91 44.11
N GLU A 602 -21.72 -27.87 44.98
CA GLU A 602 -21.85 -29.28 44.62
C GLU A 602 -23.32 -29.72 44.58
N ALA A 603 -24.19 -29.06 45.36
CA ALA A 603 -25.62 -29.37 45.44
C ALA A 603 -26.40 -29.05 44.16
N ASP A 604 -25.92 -28.09 43.35
CA ASP A 604 -26.48 -27.77 42.04
C ASP A 604 -25.72 -28.44 40.88
N GLY A 605 -24.74 -29.31 41.19
CA GLY A 605 -23.92 -29.98 40.19
C GLY A 605 -22.99 -29.04 39.43
N TYR A 606 -22.52 -27.96 40.08
CA TYR A 606 -21.68 -26.92 39.51
C TYR A 606 -22.35 -26.18 38.34
N GLN A 607 -23.64 -25.87 38.47
CA GLN A 607 -24.48 -25.38 37.37
C GLN A 607 -23.87 -24.18 36.62
N ILE A 608 -23.35 -23.20 37.34
CA ILE A 608 -22.78 -21.96 36.77
C ILE A 608 -21.58 -22.28 35.87
N LEU A 609 -20.61 -23.05 36.38
CA LEU A 609 -19.41 -23.44 35.63
C LEU A 609 -19.78 -24.36 34.46
N ARG A 610 -20.75 -25.25 34.65
CA ARG A 610 -21.24 -26.15 33.60
C ARG A 610 -21.86 -25.37 32.43
N GLU A 611 -22.77 -24.44 32.71
CA GLU A 611 -23.41 -23.62 31.67
C GLU A 611 -22.38 -22.75 30.93
N GLU A 612 -21.39 -22.23 31.64
CA GLU A 612 -20.23 -21.52 31.06
C GLU A 612 -19.42 -22.37 30.10
N VAL A 613 -19.09 -23.60 30.50
CA VAL A 613 -18.35 -24.56 29.68
C VAL A 613 -19.18 -25.01 28.46
N GLU A 614 -20.48 -25.28 28.64
CA GLU A 614 -21.37 -25.65 27.53
C GLU A 614 -21.49 -24.53 26.48
N GLN A 615 -21.62 -23.28 26.92
CA GLN A 615 -21.68 -22.12 26.02
C GLN A 615 -20.34 -21.89 25.31
N GLU A 616 -19.21 -22.10 25.99
CA GLU A 616 -17.88 -22.02 25.39
C GLU A 616 -17.68 -23.07 24.30
N LEU A 617 -18.13 -24.31 24.50
CA LEU A 617 -18.05 -25.37 23.48
C LEU A 617 -18.89 -25.04 22.24
N VAL A 618 -20.09 -24.45 22.42
CA VAL A 618 -20.90 -23.97 21.29
C VAL A 618 -20.18 -22.84 20.55
N HIS A 619 -19.58 -21.91 21.28
CA HIS A 619 -18.80 -20.82 20.69
C HIS A 619 -17.62 -21.36 19.88
N LEU A 620 -16.82 -22.28 20.44
CA LEU A 620 -15.69 -22.93 19.77
C LEU A 620 -16.10 -23.75 18.55
N GLY A 621 -17.27 -24.42 18.60
CA GLY A 621 -17.84 -25.08 17.43
C GLY A 621 -18.12 -24.10 16.28
N SER A 622 -18.78 -22.97 16.59
CA SER A 622 -19.01 -21.92 15.58
C SER A 622 -17.70 -21.30 15.08
N LEU A 623 -16.68 -21.21 15.95
CA LEU A 623 -15.36 -20.70 15.58
C LEU A 623 -14.66 -21.67 14.63
N LYS A 624 -14.75 -22.99 14.87
CA LYS A 624 -14.20 -24.01 13.97
C LYS A 624 -14.76 -23.85 12.56
N GLU A 625 -16.08 -23.73 12.44
CA GLU A 625 -16.76 -23.54 11.15
C GLU A 625 -16.26 -22.26 10.44
N LYS A 626 -16.18 -21.15 11.17
CA LYS A 626 -15.66 -19.88 10.63
C LYS A 626 -14.20 -20.00 10.16
N VAL A 627 -13.33 -20.62 10.95
CA VAL A 627 -11.91 -20.82 10.61
C VAL A 627 -11.77 -21.74 9.38
N THR A 628 -12.60 -22.78 9.27
CA THR A 628 -12.61 -23.64 8.08
C THR A 628 -13.08 -22.90 6.83
N GLU A 629 -14.11 -22.07 6.94
CA GLU A 629 -14.60 -21.24 5.83
C GLU A 629 -13.55 -20.21 5.40
N GLU A 630 -12.90 -19.56 6.38
CA GLU A 630 -11.80 -18.63 6.13
C GLU A 630 -10.62 -19.34 5.43
N SER A 631 -10.24 -20.53 5.87
CA SER A 631 -9.15 -21.30 5.25
C SER A 631 -9.44 -21.60 3.78
N LEU A 632 -10.67 -22.01 3.45
CA LEU A 632 -11.07 -22.27 2.05
C LEU A 632 -11.01 -21.01 1.18
N LYS A 633 -11.49 -19.87 1.71
CA LYS A 633 -11.40 -18.58 1.02
C LYS A 633 -9.94 -18.18 0.80
N LEU A 634 -9.08 -18.33 1.80
CA LEU A 634 -7.66 -18.00 1.69
C LEU A 634 -6.89 -18.92 0.76
N ASP A 635 -7.28 -20.19 0.61
CA ASP A 635 -6.67 -21.09 -0.37
C ASP A 635 -6.93 -20.63 -1.81
N GLU A 636 -8.15 -20.16 -2.11
CA GLU A 636 -8.47 -19.57 -3.41
C GLU A 636 -7.67 -18.29 -3.68
N VAL A 637 -7.52 -17.44 -2.65
CA VAL A 637 -6.68 -16.24 -2.72
C VAL A 637 -5.22 -16.62 -2.96
N TYR A 638 -4.69 -17.61 -2.23
CA TYR A 638 -3.33 -18.08 -2.40
C TYR A 638 -3.07 -18.61 -3.81
N LYS A 639 -4.02 -19.38 -4.37
CA LYS A 639 -3.96 -19.83 -5.77
C LYS A 639 -3.89 -18.64 -6.73
N THR A 640 -4.76 -17.64 -6.56
CA THR A 640 -4.78 -16.44 -7.40
C THR A 640 -3.45 -15.66 -7.33
N ILE A 641 -2.87 -15.55 -6.14
CA ILE A 641 -1.56 -14.89 -5.94
C ILE A 641 -0.45 -15.70 -6.63
N ARG A 642 -0.50 -17.03 -6.60
CA ARG A 642 0.46 -17.87 -7.33
C ARG A 642 0.32 -17.74 -8.85
N ASP A 643 -0.90 -17.67 -9.36
CA ASP A 643 -1.16 -17.45 -10.78
C ASP A 643 -0.61 -16.08 -11.22
N HIS A 644 -0.75 -15.05 -10.37
CA HIS A 644 -0.14 -13.75 -10.60
C HIS A 644 1.39 -13.81 -10.61
N ASN A 645 2.01 -14.59 -9.73
CA ASN A 645 3.45 -14.80 -9.75
C ASN A 645 3.91 -15.38 -11.09
N ALA A 646 3.27 -16.48 -11.52
CA ALA A 646 3.60 -17.16 -12.77
C ALA A 646 3.46 -16.23 -13.98
N TYR A 647 2.42 -15.40 -13.99
CA TYR A 647 2.23 -14.37 -15.01
C TYR A 647 3.36 -13.34 -15.03
N LEU A 648 3.75 -12.78 -13.88
CA LEU A 648 4.83 -11.78 -13.81
C LEU A 648 6.16 -12.38 -14.28
N VAL A 649 6.44 -13.63 -13.90
CA VAL A 649 7.62 -14.36 -14.36
C VAL A 649 7.59 -14.55 -15.89
N SER A 650 6.45 -14.97 -16.45
CA SER A 650 6.28 -15.10 -17.91
C SER A 650 6.44 -13.76 -18.65
N GLN A 651 5.97 -12.65 -18.07
CA GLN A 651 6.23 -11.31 -18.63
C GLN A 651 7.72 -10.98 -18.62
N LEU A 652 8.43 -11.24 -17.52
CA LEU A 652 9.87 -11.05 -17.45
C LEU A 652 10.61 -11.86 -18.50
N GLU A 653 10.25 -13.13 -18.71
CA GLU A 653 10.82 -13.97 -19.78
C GLU A 653 10.54 -13.43 -21.18
N THR A 654 9.34 -12.87 -21.40
CA THR A 654 8.98 -12.21 -22.65
C THR A 654 9.87 -10.99 -22.89
N TYR A 655 10.12 -10.17 -21.87
CA TYR A 655 11.04 -9.03 -21.95
C TYR A 655 12.49 -9.46 -22.15
N LYS A 656 12.95 -10.52 -21.47
CA LYS A 656 14.27 -11.15 -21.69
C LYS A 656 14.43 -11.53 -23.16
N SER A 657 13.45 -12.24 -23.70
CA SER A 657 13.45 -12.70 -25.09
C SER A 657 13.41 -11.54 -26.09
N TYR A 658 12.60 -10.51 -25.82
CA TYR A 658 12.55 -9.30 -26.63
C TYR A 658 13.90 -8.59 -26.67
N LEU A 659 14.52 -8.37 -25.51
CA LEU A 659 15.82 -7.71 -25.43
C LEU A 659 16.92 -8.54 -26.10
N HIS A 660 16.88 -9.87 -25.95
CA HIS A 660 17.79 -10.77 -26.65
C HIS A 660 17.63 -10.69 -28.18
N ASN A 661 16.39 -10.66 -28.68
CA ASN A 661 16.12 -10.52 -30.11
C ASN A 661 16.60 -9.17 -30.64
N VAL A 662 16.35 -8.07 -29.91
CA VAL A 662 16.84 -6.73 -30.27
C VAL A 662 18.38 -6.68 -30.27
N ARG A 663 19.03 -7.33 -29.30
CA ARG A 663 20.50 -7.48 -29.25
C ARG A 663 21.03 -8.26 -30.45
N SER A 664 20.40 -9.38 -30.81
CA SER A 664 20.81 -10.20 -31.95
C SER A 664 20.65 -9.47 -33.29
N GLN A 665 19.61 -8.65 -33.46
CA GLN A 665 19.43 -7.79 -34.64
C GLN A 665 20.46 -6.66 -34.70
N SER A 666 20.97 -6.21 -33.55
CA SER A 666 22.05 -5.21 -33.45
C SER A 666 23.42 -5.80 -33.80
N GLU A 667 23.67 -7.06 -33.40
CA GLU A 667 24.93 -7.78 -33.67
C GLU A 667 24.97 -8.42 -35.08
N GLY A 668 23.81 -8.58 -35.75
CA GLY A 668 23.65 -9.25 -37.05
C GLY A 668 24.30 -8.58 -38.28
N LYS A 669 25.06 -7.48 -38.13
CA LYS A 669 25.79 -6.85 -39.25
C LYS A 669 27.30 -6.72 -39.09
N GLN A 670 27.91 -7.26 -38.03
CA GLN A 670 29.38 -7.27 -37.92
C GLN A 670 29.92 -8.62 -37.45
N ARG A 671 29.94 -9.60 -38.38
CA ARG A 671 30.91 -10.70 -38.26
C ARG A 671 32.30 -10.17 -38.65
N GLY A 672 33.17 -10.04 -37.64
CA GLY A 672 34.63 -10.04 -37.80
C GLY A 672 35.32 -8.69 -37.64
N LYS A 673 35.61 -8.29 -36.39
CA LYS A 673 36.89 -7.73 -35.90
C LYS A 673 36.68 -7.19 -34.49
N GLN A 674 37.54 -7.58 -33.55
CA GLN A 674 37.68 -6.91 -32.25
C GLN A 674 37.86 -5.40 -32.49
N GLN A 675 36.83 -4.59 -32.18
CA GLN A 675 36.87 -3.14 -32.34
C GLN A 675 37.44 -2.52 -31.06
N LYS A 676 38.65 -1.95 -31.14
CA LYS A 676 39.18 -1.03 -30.14
C LYS A 676 38.15 0.10 -29.90
N GLN A 677 37.86 0.41 -28.65
CA GLN A 677 37.06 1.60 -28.25
C GLN A 677 37.62 2.84 -28.96
N HIS A 678 36.84 3.44 -29.84
CA HIS A 678 37.21 4.66 -30.55
C HIS A 678 36.60 5.86 -29.80
N VAL A 679 37.42 6.56 -29.02
CA VAL A 679 37.06 7.84 -28.40
C VAL A 679 36.71 8.84 -29.50
N LEU A 680 35.55 9.52 -29.41
CA LEU A 680 35.13 10.56 -30.34
C LEU A 680 35.44 11.94 -29.75
N GLY A 681 36.06 12.84 -30.52
CA GLY A 681 36.52 14.15 -30.06
C GLY A 681 38.02 14.20 -29.71
N PRO A 682 38.53 15.29 -29.12
CA PRO A 682 37.83 16.47 -28.59
C PRO A 682 37.34 17.45 -29.66
N TYR A 683 36.08 17.87 -29.57
CA TYR A 683 35.57 19.01 -30.35
C TYR A 683 35.60 20.28 -29.50
N LYS A 684 36.19 21.34 -30.06
CA LYS A 684 36.39 22.62 -29.37
C LYS A 684 35.31 23.62 -29.78
N PHE A 685 34.69 24.26 -28.80
CA PHE A 685 33.67 25.30 -28.97
C PHE A 685 34.07 26.55 -28.20
N THR A 686 33.98 27.73 -28.81
CA THR A 686 34.23 28.99 -28.09
C THR A 686 33.00 29.37 -27.27
N HIS A 687 33.21 30.10 -26.16
CA HIS A 687 32.10 30.59 -25.33
C HIS A 687 31.08 31.40 -26.16
N GLN A 688 31.56 32.33 -26.99
CA GLN A 688 30.72 33.13 -27.91
C GLN A 688 29.91 32.28 -28.90
N GLN A 689 30.45 31.14 -29.36
CA GLN A 689 29.74 30.27 -30.28
C GLN A 689 28.56 29.59 -29.60
N LEU A 690 28.76 29.05 -28.39
CA LEU A 690 27.71 28.37 -27.64
C LEU A 690 26.63 29.34 -27.15
N GLU A 691 26.99 30.59 -26.82
CA GLU A 691 26.04 31.67 -26.52
C GLU A 691 25.19 32.03 -27.75
N LYS A 692 25.80 32.16 -28.93
CA LYS A 692 25.09 32.45 -30.18
C LYS A 692 24.17 31.30 -30.63
N GLU A 693 24.57 30.05 -30.40
CA GLU A 693 23.75 28.87 -30.71
C GLU A 693 22.63 28.64 -29.66
N GLY A 694 22.58 29.45 -28.59
CA GLY A 694 21.60 29.34 -27.51
C GLY A 694 21.82 28.13 -26.60
N VAL A 695 23.01 27.51 -26.67
CA VAL A 695 23.41 26.40 -25.80
C VAL A 695 23.73 26.93 -24.41
N ILE A 696 24.37 28.11 -24.31
CA ILE A 696 24.54 28.85 -23.06
C ILE A 696 23.35 29.79 -22.87
N GLN A 697 22.59 29.60 -21.79
CA GLN A 697 21.41 30.40 -21.47
C GLN A 697 21.75 31.56 -20.50
N LYS A 698 22.63 31.31 -19.51
CA LYS A 698 23.18 32.34 -18.62
C LYS A 698 24.66 32.07 -18.37
N SER A 699 25.45 33.14 -18.20
CA SER A 699 26.89 33.02 -17.95
C SER A 699 27.32 34.06 -16.93
N ASN A 700 27.86 33.60 -15.80
CA ASN A 700 28.40 34.44 -14.73
C ASN A 700 29.86 34.88 -15.00
N VAL A 701 30.38 34.58 -16.18
CA VAL A 701 31.73 34.96 -16.63
C VAL A 701 31.75 36.44 -17.09
N PRO A 702 32.68 37.27 -16.57
CA PRO A 702 32.84 38.67 -16.99
C PRO A 702 33.15 38.82 -18.49
N ASP A 703 32.54 39.81 -19.16
CA ASP A 703 32.60 40.00 -20.62
C ASP A 703 34.03 40.07 -21.17
N ASN A 704 34.93 40.75 -20.45
CA ASN A 704 36.34 40.89 -20.82
C ASN A 704 37.12 39.56 -20.81
N ARG A 705 36.58 38.51 -20.20
CA ARG A 705 37.21 37.17 -20.09
C ARG A 705 36.58 36.12 -21.00
N ARG A 706 35.36 36.36 -21.53
CA ARG A 706 34.63 35.42 -22.40
C ARG A 706 35.40 35.08 -23.69
N ALA A 707 36.09 36.06 -24.28
CA ALA A 707 36.90 35.87 -25.50
C ALA A 707 38.08 34.88 -25.34
N ASN A 708 38.45 34.58 -24.09
CA ASN A 708 39.55 33.68 -23.74
C ASN A 708 39.09 32.32 -23.23
N ILE A 709 37.78 32.04 -23.19
CA ILE A 709 37.22 30.75 -22.74
C ILE A 709 36.77 29.89 -23.92
N PHE A 710 37.07 28.60 -23.84
CA PHE A 710 36.57 27.60 -24.76
C PHE A 710 36.24 26.30 -24.02
N PHE A 711 35.27 25.58 -24.54
CA PHE A 711 34.85 24.26 -24.06
C PHE A 711 35.41 23.20 -25.00
N THR A 712 35.87 22.08 -24.45
CA THR A 712 36.14 20.87 -25.22
C THR A 712 35.15 19.80 -24.81
N ILE A 713 34.54 19.15 -25.80
CA ILE A 713 33.61 18.05 -25.57
C ILE A 713 34.24 16.79 -26.16
N THR A 714 34.42 15.79 -25.32
CA THR A 714 34.89 14.45 -25.71
C THR A 714 33.85 13.41 -25.37
N SER A 715 33.77 12.35 -26.16
CA SER A 715 32.94 11.18 -25.86
C SER A 715 33.87 9.98 -25.72
N PRO A 716 34.28 9.64 -24.48
CA PRO A 716 35.14 8.50 -24.22
C PRO A 716 34.43 7.17 -24.51
N THR A 717 33.13 7.08 -24.20
CA THR A 717 32.24 5.97 -24.61
C THR A 717 30.96 6.51 -25.27
N PRO A 718 30.35 5.79 -26.23
CA PRO A 718 29.10 6.22 -26.84
C PRO A 718 27.99 6.40 -25.78
N GLY A 719 27.48 7.61 -25.62
CA GLY A 719 26.46 7.95 -24.62
C GLY A 719 26.99 8.70 -23.39
N THR A 720 28.31 8.75 -23.19
CA THR A 720 28.96 9.61 -22.20
C THR A 720 29.71 10.75 -22.88
N PHE A 721 29.63 11.93 -22.30
CA PHE A 721 30.26 13.15 -22.79
C PHE A 721 30.97 13.85 -21.65
N VAL A 722 32.25 14.13 -21.82
CA VAL A 722 33.02 14.96 -20.89
C VAL A 722 33.11 16.36 -21.48
N ILE A 723 32.55 17.34 -20.78
CA ILE A 723 32.67 18.76 -21.13
C ILE A 723 33.74 19.38 -20.22
N SER A 724 34.85 19.79 -20.82
CA SER A 724 35.96 20.47 -20.13
C SER A 724 36.01 21.94 -20.51
N LEU A 725 35.96 22.83 -19.51
CA LEU A 725 36.11 24.29 -19.68
C LEU A 725 37.59 24.67 -19.61
N HIS A 726 38.09 25.43 -20.58
CA HIS A 726 39.48 25.89 -20.65
C HIS A 726 39.59 27.41 -20.82
N TYR A 727 40.69 27.98 -20.29
CA TYR A 727 41.09 29.36 -20.49
C TYR A 727 42.38 29.43 -21.31
N LYS A 728 42.42 30.31 -22.32
CA LYS A 728 43.60 30.51 -23.18
C LYS A 728 44.83 30.83 -22.32
N GLY A 729 45.86 29.98 -22.40
CA GLY A 729 47.11 30.12 -21.63
C GLY A 729 47.29 29.12 -20.48
N ARG A 730 46.31 28.25 -20.20
CA ARG A 730 46.46 27.12 -19.27
C ARG A 730 46.25 25.78 -19.98
N ASN A 731 47.12 24.81 -19.71
CA ASN A 731 47.06 23.47 -20.33
C ASN A 731 46.04 22.53 -19.66
N ARG A 732 45.58 22.81 -18.43
CA ARG A 732 44.60 21.98 -17.70
C ARG A 732 43.20 22.61 -17.76
N GLY A 733 42.17 21.79 -17.90
CA GLY A 733 40.77 22.21 -17.76
C GLY A 733 40.54 22.86 -16.39
N LEU A 734 39.82 23.98 -16.37
CA LEU A 734 39.40 24.66 -15.14
C LEU A 734 38.28 23.89 -14.44
N LEU A 735 37.43 23.24 -15.21
CA LEU A 735 36.31 22.43 -14.74
C LEU A 735 36.04 21.33 -15.77
N GLU A 736 35.76 20.13 -15.29
CA GLU A 736 35.38 18.98 -16.10
C GLU A 736 34.04 18.48 -15.57
N LEU A 737 33.10 18.26 -16.47
CA LEU A 737 31.78 17.73 -16.16
C LEU A 737 31.53 16.48 -16.99
N ASP A 738 31.25 15.38 -16.30
CA ASP A 738 30.79 14.16 -16.92
C ASP A 738 29.28 14.23 -17.08
N LEU A 739 28.82 14.16 -18.34
CA LEU A 739 27.42 14.16 -18.72
C LEU A 739 27.06 12.83 -19.35
N LYS A 740 26.03 12.19 -18.81
CA LYS A 740 25.38 11.06 -19.45
C LYS A 740 24.24 11.56 -20.33
N LEU A 741 24.07 10.94 -21.50
CA LEU A 741 22.96 11.25 -22.39
C LEU A 741 21.60 11.00 -21.70
N ASP A 742 21.53 9.97 -20.85
CA ASP A 742 20.36 9.60 -20.06
C ASP A 742 19.89 10.74 -19.13
N ASP A 743 20.81 11.35 -18.38
CA ASP A 743 20.48 12.45 -17.45
C ASP A 743 19.87 13.65 -18.19
N LEU A 744 20.40 13.97 -19.38
CA LEU A 744 19.89 15.06 -20.22
C LEU A 744 18.51 14.74 -20.81
N LEU A 745 18.25 13.49 -21.18
CA LEU A 745 16.94 13.05 -21.70
C LEU A 745 15.88 13.00 -20.58
N GLU A 746 16.26 12.55 -19.39
CA GLU A 746 15.38 12.55 -18.22
C GLU A 746 15.04 13.99 -17.79
N MET A 747 16.02 14.88 -17.78
CA MET A 747 15.79 16.31 -17.55
C MET A 747 14.82 16.90 -18.58
N GLN A 748 14.97 16.55 -19.87
CA GLN A 748 14.03 16.97 -20.91
C GLN A 748 12.61 16.43 -20.68
N GLN A 749 12.48 15.16 -20.28
CA GLN A 749 11.17 14.52 -20.03
C GLN A 749 10.46 15.13 -18.81
N ASN A 750 11.23 15.53 -17.79
CA ASN A 750 10.73 16.16 -16.58
C ASN A 750 10.50 17.68 -16.71
N ASN A 751 10.62 18.25 -17.93
CA ASN A 751 10.58 19.70 -18.22
C ASN A 751 11.64 20.52 -17.43
N HIS A 752 12.78 19.91 -17.10
CA HIS A 752 13.95 20.61 -16.56
C HIS A 752 14.87 20.99 -17.72
N ASP A 753 14.75 22.24 -18.19
CA ASP A 753 15.46 22.72 -19.38
C ASP A 753 16.86 23.30 -19.10
N GLU A 754 17.25 23.43 -17.83
CA GLU A 754 18.48 24.12 -17.41
C GLU A 754 19.46 23.13 -16.76
N LEU A 755 20.70 23.10 -17.27
CA LEU A 755 21.83 22.36 -16.70
C LEU A 755 22.85 23.36 -16.16
N ASP A 756 23.02 23.40 -14.85
CA ASP A 756 23.94 24.33 -14.19
C ASP A 756 25.36 23.79 -14.14
N LEU A 757 26.30 24.54 -14.73
CA LEU A 757 27.72 24.45 -14.41
C LEU A 757 28.08 25.68 -13.57
N GLU A 758 29.03 25.54 -12.64
CA GLU A 758 29.41 26.58 -11.66
C GLU A 758 29.49 28.02 -12.20
N TYR A 759 29.92 28.19 -13.46
CA TYR A 759 30.07 29.50 -14.12
C TYR A 759 29.11 29.76 -15.28
N VAL A 760 28.40 28.73 -15.78
CA VAL A 760 27.61 28.78 -17.02
C VAL A 760 26.40 27.85 -16.91
N GLN A 761 25.22 28.35 -17.25
CA GLN A 761 23.99 27.56 -17.32
C GLN A 761 23.71 27.18 -18.78
N PHE A 762 23.63 25.88 -19.05
CA PHE A 762 23.31 25.34 -20.38
C PHE A 762 21.82 25.04 -20.55
N ASN A 763 21.33 25.13 -21.78
CA ASN A 763 19.99 24.70 -22.15
C ASN A 763 19.99 23.24 -22.62
N VAL A 764 19.31 22.36 -21.87
CA VAL A 764 19.32 20.90 -22.05
C VAL A 764 18.88 20.47 -23.47
N PRO A 765 17.76 20.94 -24.04
CA PRO A 765 17.36 20.63 -25.42
C PRO A 765 18.41 21.02 -26.48
N LYS A 766 19.09 22.16 -26.28
CA LYS A 766 20.10 22.67 -27.23
C LYS A 766 21.43 21.91 -27.10
N VAL A 767 21.81 21.51 -25.89
CA VAL A 767 22.95 20.62 -25.66
C VAL A 767 22.71 19.27 -26.34
N LEU A 768 21.54 18.67 -26.17
CA LEU A 768 21.16 17.42 -26.85
C LEU A 768 21.25 17.56 -28.38
N ALA A 769 20.76 18.66 -28.94
CA ALA A 769 20.86 18.93 -30.37
C ALA A 769 22.33 19.08 -30.85
N LEU A 770 23.18 19.75 -30.06
CA LEU A 770 24.61 19.91 -30.35
C LEU A 770 25.34 18.57 -30.34
N LEU A 771 25.09 17.74 -29.32
CA LEU A 771 25.69 16.41 -29.17
C LEU A 771 25.25 15.48 -30.29
N ASN A 772 23.95 15.43 -30.59
CA ASN A 772 23.41 14.64 -31.71
C ASN A 772 23.98 15.08 -33.06
N LYS A 773 24.15 16.38 -33.30
CA LYS A 773 24.70 16.89 -34.57
C LYS A 773 26.17 16.53 -34.77
N ARG A 774 26.96 16.45 -33.69
CA ARG A 774 28.42 16.29 -33.76
C ARG A 774 28.91 14.86 -33.52
N PHE A 775 28.18 14.09 -32.73
CA PHE A 775 28.59 12.75 -32.30
C PHE A 775 27.69 11.63 -32.83
N ALA A 776 26.54 11.93 -33.47
CA ALA A 776 25.79 10.88 -34.15
C ALA A 776 26.55 10.37 -35.38
N ARG A 777 26.71 9.05 -35.48
CA ARG A 777 27.27 8.39 -36.66
C ARG A 777 26.42 8.78 -37.88
N LYS A 778 27.04 9.38 -38.91
CA LYS A 778 26.41 9.58 -40.22
C LYS A 778 25.80 8.25 -40.68
N LYS A 779 24.51 8.26 -40.99
CA LYS A 779 23.80 7.16 -41.68
C LYS A 779 24.65 6.64 -42.84
N TRP A 780 25.13 5.41 -42.72
CA TRP A 780 25.53 4.54 -43.82
C TRP A 780 25.00 3.14 -43.51
#